data_AF-A0A5C3LWY7-F1
#
_entry.id   AF-A0A5C3LWY7-F1
#
_cell.length_a   1.000
_cell.length_b   1.000
_cell.length_c   1.000
_cell.angle_alpha   90.00
_cell.angle_beta   90.00
_cell.angle_gamma   90.00
#
_symmetry.space_group_name_H-M   'P 1'
#
loop_
_entity.id
_entity.type
_entity.pdbx_description
1 polymer ?
#
loop_
_entity_poly.entity_id
_entity_poly.type
_entity_poly.pdbx_seq_one_letter_code
_entity_poly.pdbx_strand_id
1 'polypeptide(L)'
;MNLRKLLFQDYATVVFPVLSLVLSSFAMQPTSALTPTILTLSGLLVYSRILFPSQRTKWHIALLWGALTVGTALPNITASLHALSSVTESLLALILLSVGILYIDTKASTRLESSWSQILLFPALWATLWVMVSYLSPLGRLSTWSPLVGNHAHNWMVPFLGVESVDWAAAAWAVVVAQAIGAWYIGNVDDEESLIPDNTTPRQQTIRITQARSALMLGILLTILAVPSFFLDSLPLPVTSAKTTPLGVACVLPTFQRYRHYIPTLKDYLDETKKVTNVAKVILWPEGAVTFNSEAERDEALTQVKESLQNHVYVGVSFEETFRDVNDPTGWTGSKRAGLALVSNSSDSPHLVYYKRHLVPITESFSLSQSTTPPAMHTIRLSKPIDVDAPDWAPGEPGNTRPLTLTAAICLDFAHPSTFSNLESRPSLILAPARTWDRSVGFTMWKQATRRAEELGSTLLWCDGGTGGVSGVAGKGYNDVTQVGAGSWTRTIVLPYPFNERRTAYLMFGDTILLLFWALVVGPSLIHWLSELQEYVRVAEATNSRRTQSDSQSFGSVNIRILMNATSCRAIKFHCPYRRTCFIPTSSPKQLLRSKFARSFLGTLRSSTKSSIDLARTLLRKRSSKGVQTYGWTDQFYLITREDFAGDSSHWVLTEEGLSSYESPSMPFAPISSFPDPPLPDLLLHSTPEATYISLSESSTSSLDYHPTELAELALSFPLPPTHVPTSVLTSSAVARALATKSIISETGSDFSSDLYSSRSLAPSFGLPVDIDLAKSKRRDLSSITRFFVDILKLIRTDVVDFGGEMDYSNYQWFQDPPPRQPAPQAPSAPQATAPAYVPLPGVIEQNEMFEFALAAAPNVLYARYKQYGQLGVLAWCSEFGELIDNLKDLGFQGNMFVTTRTQALKTCEELLKLKLDVKMQIIVMYLSSQVARLRRFLDGDRVWDDYPIPTFPLEPQSYRE
;
A
#
# COMPACT_ATOMS: atom_id res chain seq x y z
N MET A 1 -41.27 -1.94 -22.57
CA MET A 1 -40.45 -2.95 -21.84
C MET A 1 -40.13 -2.41 -20.46
N ASN A 2 -40.34 -3.20 -19.40
CA ASN A 2 -39.97 -2.79 -18.05
C ASN A 2 -38.46 -2.97 -17.88
N LEU A 3 -37.70 -1.86 -17.83
CA LEU A 3 -36.25 -1.86 -17.67
C LEU A 3 -35.78 -2.71 -16.48
N ARG A 4 -36.57 -2.78 -15.40
CA ARG A 4 -36.28 -3.61 -14.22
C ARG A 4 -36.24 -5.10 -14.57
N LYS A 5 -37.20 -5.56 -15.37
CA LYS A 5 -37.25 -6.96 -15.80
C LYS A 5 -36.04 -7.32 -16.67
N LEU A 6 -35.70 -6.43 -17.60
CA LEU A 6 -34.56 -6.61 -18.49
C LEU A 6 -33.24 -6.71 -17.72
N LEU A 7 -32.98 -5.78 -16.80
CA LEU A 7 -31.71 -5.68 -16.09
C LEU A 7 -31.52 -6.79 -15.04
N PHE A 8 -32.57 -7.16 -14.31
CA PHE A 8 -32.44 -8.03 -13.13
C PHE A 8 -32.95 -9.46 -13.31
N GLN A 9 -33.80 -9.71 -14.31
CA GLN A 9 -34.33 -11.06 -14.56
C GLN A 9 -33.76 -11.64 -15.85
N ASP A 10 -33.94 -10.95 -16.98
CA ASP A 10 -33.67 -11.55 -18.29
C ASP A 10 -32.16 -11.62 -18.59
N TYR A 11 -31.39 -10.58 -18.21
CA TYR A 11 -29.97 -10.46 -18.57
C TYR A 11 -29.03 -10.20 -17.39
N ALA A 12 -29.43 -10.46 -16.15
CA ALA A 12 -28.61 -10.18 -14.97
C ALA A 12 -27.21 -10.81 -15.04
N THR A 13 -27.10 -12.00 -15.63
CA THR A 13 -25.85 -12.76 -15.74
C THR A 13 -24.84 -12.15 -16.70
N VAL A 14 -25.27 -11.25 -17.60
CA VAL A 14 -24.42 -10.52 -18.55
C VAL A 14 -24.25 -9.07 -18.11
N VAL A 15 -25.35 -8.42 -17.74
CA VAL A 15 -25.39 -7.00 -17.35
C VAL A 15 -24.49 -6.74 -16.14
N PHE A 16 -24.58 -7.55 -15.08
CA PHE A 16 -23.79 -7.30 -13.86
C PHE A 16 -22.30 -7.51 -14.07
N PRO A 17 -21.79 -8.60 -14.68
CA PRO A 17 -20.36 -8.71 -14.99
C PRO A 17 -19.85 -7.58 -15.89
N VAL A 18 -20.58 -7.19 -16.93
CA VAL A 18 -20.17 -6.07 -17.80
C VAL A 18 -20.13 -4.76 -17.01
N LEU A 19 -21.15 -4.48 -16.21
CA LEU A 19 -21.19 -3.30 -15.36
C LEU A 19 -20.07 -3.31 -14.31
N SER A 20 -19.79 -4.47 -13.70
CA SER A 20 -18.69 -4.64 -12.76
C SER A 20 -17.33 -4.43 -13.40
N LEU A 21 -17.11 -4.89 -14.64
CA LEU A 21 -15.88 -4.63 -15.41
C LEU A 21 -15.69 -3.13 -15.67
N VAL A 22 -16.74 -2.46 -16.13
CA VAL A 22 -16.67 -1.01 -16.42
C VAL A 22 -16.44 -0.23 -15.13
N LEU A 23 -17.25 -0.45 -14.10
CA LEU A 23 -17.13 0.27 -12.83
C LEU A 23 -15.80 -0.02 -12.12
N SER A 24 -15.33 -1.27 -12.12
CA SER A 24 -14.04 -1.62 -11.49
C SER A 24 -12.85 -0.99 -12.21
N SER A 25 -12.94 -0.79 -13.54
CA SER A 25 -11.89 -0.07 -14.29
C SER A 25 -11.75 1.40 -13.90
N PHE A 26 -12.83 2.04 -13.46
CA PHE A 26 -12.79 3.39 -12.90
C PHE A 26 -12.43 3.40 -11.42
N ALA A 27 -12.88 2.40 -10.65
CA ALA A 27 -12.58 2.30 -9.24
C ALA A 27 -11.09 1.99 -8.98
N MET A 28 -10.49 1.13 -9.80
CA MET A 28 -9.11 0.62 -9.64
C MET A 28 -8.10 1.28 -10.56
N GLN A 29 -8.39 2.51 -10.98
CA GLN A 29 -7.32 3.36 -11.50
C GLN A 29 -6.23 3.53 -10.45
N PRO A 30 -4.97 3.80 -10.84
CA PRO A 30 -3.87 4.05 -9.90
C PRO A 30 -4.26 5.04 -8.80
N THR A 31 -5.13 6.00 -9.12
CA THR A 31 -5.81 6.84 -8.13
C THR A 31 -7.30 6.51 -8.03
N SER A 32 -7.60 5.54 -7.19
CA SER A 32 -8.97 5.16 -6.84
C SER A 32 -9.77 6.38 -6.35
N ALA A 33 -10.89 6.64 -7.01
CA ALA A 33 -11.81 7.71 -6.65
C ALA A 33 -12.96 7.16 -5.80
N LEU A 34 -13.42 7.95 -4.82
CA LEU A 34 -14.49 7.54 -3.89
C LEU A 34 -15.77 7.12 -4.61
N THR A 35 -16.24 7.91 -5.58
CA THR A 35 -17.53 7.67 -6.25
C THR A 35 -17.55 6.39 -7.09
N PRO A 36 -16.58 6.13 -8.01
CA PRO A 36 -16.51 4.85 -8.71
C PRO A 36 -16.39 3.65 -7.78
N THR A 37 -15.65 3.77 -6.68
CA THR A 37 -15.55 2.71 -5.66
C THR A 37 -16.90 2.44 -5.01
N ILE A 38 -17.62 3.47 -4.57
CA ILE A 38 -18.99 3.33 -4.01
C ILE A 38 -19.90 2.61 -5.02
N LEU A 39 -19.93 3.07 -6.28
CA LEU A 39 -20.79 2.48 -7.31
C LEU A 39 -20.44 1.02 -7.60
N THR A 40 -19.15 0.69 -7.69
CA THR A 40 -18.67 -0.68 -7.88
C THR A 40 -19.12 -1.57 -6.74
N LEU A 41 -18.89 -1.14 -5.50
CA LEU A 41 -19.28 -1.89 -4.30
C LEU A 41 -20.80 -2.03 -4.20
N SER A 42 -21.58 -1.00 -4.53
CA SER A 42 -23.04 -1.07 -4.58
C SER A 42 -23.53 -2.09 -5.59
N GLY A 43 -22.97 -2.07 -6.81
CA GLY A 43 -23.28 -3.04 -7.86
C GLY A 43 -22.99 -4.47 -7.40
N LEU A 44 -21.84 -4.68 -6.75
CA LEU A 44 -21.45 -5.97 -6.18
C LEU A 44 -22.37 -6.45 -5.05
N LEU A 45 -22.81 -5.54 -4.16
CA LEU A 45 -23.74 -5.85 -3.07
C LEU A 45 -25.16 -6.16 -3.58
N VAL A 46 -25.61 -5.50 -4.63
CA VAL A 46 -26.89 -5.81 -5.28
C VAL A 46 -26.80 -7.17 -5.97
N TYR A 47 -25.71 -7.40 -6.72
CA TYR A 47 -25.53 -8.63 -7.47
C TYR A 47 -25.32 -9.84 -6.56
N SER A 48 -24.58 -9.71 -5.45
CA SER A 48 -24.30 -10.82 -4.52
C SER A 48 -25.57 -11.50 -3.98
N ARG A 49 -26.61 -10.70 -3.71
CA ARG A 49 -27.92 -11.19 -3.23
C ARG A 49 -28.68 -12.00 -4.28
N ILE A 50 -28.45 -11.74 -5.57
CA ILE A 50 -29.01 -12.49 -6.70
C ILE A 50 -28.15 -13.71 -7.00
N LEU A 51 -26.82 -13.54 -6.91
CA LEU A 51 -25.79 -14.49 -7.28
C LEU A 51 -25.80 -15.75 -6.40
N PHE A 52 -25.69 -15.58 -5.09
CA PHE A 52 -25.43 -16.69 -4.16
C PHE A 52 -26.60 -17.65 -3.90
N PRO A 53 -27.87 -17.27 -4.09
CA PRO A 53 -28.98 -18.23 -4.08
C PRO A 53 -29.11 -19.07 -5.36
N SER A 54 -28.46 -18.69 -6.47
CA SER A 54 -28.64 -19.34 -7.77
C SER A 54 -28.05 -20.76 -7.83
N GLN A 55 -28.72 -21.68 -8.52
CA GLN A 55 -28.16 -23.04 -8.76
C GLN A 55 -26.83 -23.00 -9.52
N ARG A 56 -26.61 -21.98 -10.36
CA ARG A 56 -25.40 -21.78 -11.17
C ARG A 56 -24.39 -20.83 -10.50
N THR A 57 -24.43 -20.71 -9.17
CA THR A 57 -23.58 -19.79 -8.38
C THR A 57 -22.10 -19.84 -8.80
N LYS A 58 -21.51 -21.03 -8.97
CA LYS A 58 -20.08 -21.19 -9.31
C LYS A 58 -19.70 -20.50 -10.63
N TRP A 59 -20.52 -20.71 -11.67
CA TRP A 59 -20.28 -20.12 -12.99
C TRP A 59 -20.39 -18.60 -12.95
N HIS A 60 -21.42 -18.08 -12.29
CA HIS A 60 -21.59 -16.64 -12.18
C HIS A 60 -20.52 -15.96 -11.32
N ILE A 61 -20.02 -16.65 -10.27
CA ILE A 61 -18.85 -16.18 -9.51
C ILE A 61 -17.63 -16.12 -10.42
N ALA A 62 -17.37 -17.16 -11.23
CA ALA A 62 -16.24 -17.19 -12.15
C ALA A 62 -16.32 -16.06 -13.19
N LEU A 63 -17.51 -15.81 -13.76
CA LEU A 63 -17.74 -14.69 -14.68
C LEU A 63 -17.51 -13.33 -14.02
N LEU A 64 -18.06 -13.12 -12.82
CA LEU A 64 -17.86 -11.87 -12.07
C LEU A 64 -16.39 -11.66 -11.73
N TRP A 65 -15.71 -12.73 -11.30
CA TRP A 65 -14.30 -12.70 -10.97
C TRP A 65 -13.46 -12.35 -12.20
N GLY A 66 -13.68 -13.01 -13.34
CA GLY A 66 -13.02 -12.66 -14.60
C GLY A 66 -13.28 -11.21 -15.02
N ALA A 67 -14.51 -10.74 -14.92
CA ALA A 67 -14.88 -9.37 -15.22
C ALA A 67 -14.18 -8.35 -14.31
N LEU A 68 -14.14 -8.61 -13.00
CA LEU A 68 -13.40 -7.77 -12.06
C LEU A 68 -11.91 -7.77 -12.36
N THR A 69 -11.30 -8.94 -12.61
CA THR A 69 -9.87 -9.06 -12.95
C THR A 69 -9.51 -8.26 -14.18
N VAL A 70 -10.29 -8.38 -15.25
CA VAL A 70 -10.04 -7.61 -16.47
C VAL A 70 -10.21 -6.12 -16.21
N GLY A 71 -11.29 -5.73 -15.52
CA GLY A 71 -11.55 -4.33 -15.19
C GLY A 71 -10.47 -3.71 -14.30
N THR A 72 -9.90 -4.45 -13.34
CA THR A 72 -8.80 -3.95 -12.49
C THR A 72 -7.44 -3.97 -13.19
N ALA A 73 -7.20 -4.94 -14.07
CA ALA A 73 -5.94 -5.05 -14.80
C ALA A 73 -5.78 -3.92 -15.84
N LEU A 74 -6.84 -3.62 -16.61
CA LEU A 74 -6.85 -2.61 -17.68
C LEU A 74 -6.18 -1.28 -17.32
N PRO A 75 -6.59 -0.56 -16.25
CA PRO A 75 -6.00 0.73 -15.91
C PRO A 75 -4.58 0.64 -15.32
N ASN A 76 -4.13 -0.56 -14.94
CA ASN A 76 -2.83 -0.79 -14.32
C ASN A 76 -1.84 -1.50 -15.28
N ILE A 77 -2.23 -1.80 -16.52
CA ILE A 77 -1.38 -2.51 -17.48
C ILE A 77 -0.05 -1.79 -17.68
N THR A 78 -0.05 -0.47 -17.88
CA THR A 78 1.19 0.29 -18.14
C THR A 78 2.13 0.24 -16.94
N ALA A 79 1.62 0.54 -15.74
CA ALA A 79 2.40 0.52 -14.51
C ALA A 79 2.94 -0.89 -14.17
N SER A 80 2.17 -1.94 -14.51
CA SER A 80 2.47 -3.32 -14.17
C SER A 80 3.42 -4.01 -15.15
N LEU A 81 3.34 -3.70 -16.44
CA LEU A 81 4.26 -4.22 -17.47
C LEU A 81 5.72 -3.91 -17.17
N HIS A 82 5.99 -2.80 -16.48
CA HIS A 82 7.35 -2.40 -16.11
C HIS A 82 7.81 -2.87 -14.74
N ALA A 83 6.91 -3.39 -13.89
CA ALA A 83 7.20 -3.55 -12.46
C ALA A 83 7.11 -4.99 -11.92
N LEU A 84 6.35 -5.89 -12.54
CA LEU A 84 6.11 -7.22 -11.97
C LEU A 84 6.24 -8.34 -13.01
N SER A 85 7.00 -9.38 -12.66
CA SER A 85 7.01 -10.66 -13.37
C SER A 85 5.79 -11.55 -13.06
N SER A 86 5.02 -11.25 -12.00
CA SER A 86 3.83 -12.02 -11.59
C SER A 86 2.60 -11.18 -11.19
N VAL A 87 2.26 -10.16 -12.00
CA VAL A 87 1.08 -9.28 -11.80
C VAL A 87 -0.19 -10.07 -11.51
N THR A 88 -0.41 -11.13 -12.29
CA THR A 88 -1.63 -11.92 -12.29
C THR A 88 -1.90 -12.51 -10.91
N GLU A 89 -0.91 -13.10 -10.24
CA GLU A 89 -1.13 -13.79 -8.95
C GLU A 89 -1.61 -12.84 -7.86
N SER A 90 -1.02 -11.63 -7.78
CA SER A 90 -1.39 -10.63 -6.78
C SER A 90 -2.80 -10.08 -7.02
N LEU A 91 -3.17 -9.80 -8.27
CA LEU A 91 -4.51 -9.34 -8.63
C LEU A 91 -5.55 -10.44 -8.36
N LEU A 92 -5.27 -11.69 -8.73
CA LEU A 92 -6.18 -12.80 -8.49
C LEU A 92 -6.44 -13.00 -7.00
N ALA A 93 -5.41 -12.93 -6.16
CA ALA A 93 -5.54 -13.06 -4.71
C ALA A 93 -6.44 -11.96 -4.11
N LEU A 94 -6.26 -10.71 -4.53
CA LEU A 94 -7.04 -9.57 -4.03
C LEU A 94 -8.53 -9.66 -4.41
N ILE A 95 -8.82 -10.15 -5.62
CA ILE A 95 -10.19 -10.28 -6.10
C ILE A 95 -10.88 -11.47 -5.41
N LEU A 96 -10.17 -12.59 -5.19
CA LEU A 96 -10.68 -13.72 -4.42
C LEU A 96 -11.06 -13.30 -2.99
N LEU A 97 -10.23 -12.49 -2.33
CA LEU A 97 -10.53 -11.96 -1.00
C LEU A 97 -11.78 -11.06 -1.02
N SER A 98 -11.91 -10.20 -2.02
CA SER A 98 -13.06 -9.28 -2.15
C SER A 98 -14.39 -10.03 -2.38
N VAL A 99 -14.39 -11.03 -3.27
CA VAL A 99 -15.56 -11.90 -3.50
C VAL A 99 -15.88 -12.74 -2.26
N GLY A 100 -14.86 -13.21 -1.55
CA GLY A 100 -15.01 -13.93 -0.28
C GLY A 100 -15.74 -13.11 0.77
N ILE A 101 -15.46 -11.81 0.88
CA ILE A 101 -16.16 -10.93 1.82
C ILE A 101 -17.61 -10.69 1.43
N LEU A 102 -17.91 -10.50 0.15
CA LEU A 102 -19.30 -10.39 -0.31
C LEU A 102 -20.10 -11.64 0.03
N TYR A 103 -19.47 -12.82 -0.07
CA TYR A 103 -20.08 -14.09 0.34
C TYR A 103 -20.32 -14.14 1.85
N ILE A 104 -19.32 -13.77 2.66
CA ILE A 104 -19.44 -13.73 4.12
C ILE A 104 -20.55 -12.77 4.54
N ASP A 105 -20.56 -11.54 4.00
CA ASP A 105 -21.58 -10.54 4.28
C ASP A 105 -22.98 -11.07 3.93
N THR A 106 -23.17 -11.62 2.72
CA THR A 106 -24.48 -12.14 2.29
C THR A 106 -24.96 -13.27 3.20
N LYS A 107 -24.08 -14.16 3.64
CA LYS A 107 -24.46 -15.27 4.54
C LYS A 107 -24.68 -14.82 5.98
N ALA A 108 -23.80 -13.97 6.51
CA ALA A 108 -23.87 -13.53 7.90
C ALA A 108 -25.00 -12.52 8.14
N SER A 109 -25.28 -11.62 7.20
CA SER A 109 -26.40 -10.67 7.29
C SER A 109 -27.74 -11.37 7.47
N THR A 110 -27.97 -12.52 6.79
CA THR A 110 -29.21 -13.31 6.97
C THR A 110 -29.38 -13.91 8.37
N ARG A 111 -28.31 -13.98 9.16
CA ARG A 111 -28.32 -14.54 10.53
C ARG A 111 -28.42 -13.48 11.62
N LEU A 112 -28.18 -12.21 11.29
CA LEU A 112 -28.24 -11.12 12.24
C LEU A 112 -29.70 -10.69 12.41
N GLU A 113 -30.17 -10.56 13.65
CA GLU A 113 -31.56 -10.17 13.95
C GLU A 113 -31.79 -8.66 13.81
N SER A 114 -30.76 -7.85 14.11
CA SER A 114 -30.84 -6.39 14.06
C SER A 114 -30.56 -5.86 12.65
N SER A 115 -31.46 -5.03 12.12
CA SER A 115 -31.27 -4.34 10.84
C SER A 115 -30.02 -3.45 10.83
N TRP A 116 -29.67 -2.81 11.96
CA TRP A 116 -28.44 -2.03 12.09
C TRP A 116 -27.19 -2.90 11.96
N SER A 117 -27.15 -4.04 12.64
CA SER A 117 -26.04 -4.99 12.53
C SER A 117 -25.88 -5.49 11.11
N GLN A 118 -26.97 -5.72 10.38
CA GLN A 118 -26.93 -6.15 8.97
C GLN A 118 -26.32 -5.09 8.05
N ILE A 119 -26.70 -3.81 8.18
CA ILE A 119 -26.18 -2.75 7.29
C ILE A 119 -24.77 -2.30 7.65
N LEU A 120 -24.35 -2.47 8.91
CA LEU A 120 -23.01 -2.10 9.39
C LEU A 120 -21.98 -3.23 9.23
N LEU A 121 -22.43 -4.46 8.96
CA LEU A 121 -21.55 -5.63 8.81
C LEU A 121 -20.58 -5.46 7.63
N PHE A 122 -21.09 -5.14 6.43
CA PHE A 122 -20.25 -4.99 5.25
C PHE A 122 -19.17 -3.90 5.41
N PRO A 123 -19.48 -2.68 5.88
CA PRO A 123 -18.46 -1.66 6.15
C PRO A 123 -17.35 -2.11 7.11
N ALA A 124 -17.71 -2.82 8.19
CA ALA A 124 -16.74 -3.34 9.14
C ALA A 124 -15.86 -4.44 8.53
N LEU A 125 -16.44 -5.35 7.76
CA LEU A 125 -15.71 -6.39 7.02
C LEU A 125 -14.76 -5.76 5.99
N TRP A 126 -15.21 -4.76 5.24
CA TRP A 126 -14.45 -4.08 4.20
C TRP A 126 -13.25 -3.33 4.77
N ALA A 127 -13.44 -2.53 5.83
CA ALA A 127 -12.33 -1.85 6.50
C ALA A 127 -11.33 -2.86 7.08
N THR A 128 -11.82 -3.94 7.71
CA THR A 128 -10.96 -5.00 8.26
C THR A 128 -10.14 -5.69 7.18
N LEU A 129 -10.73 -5.93 5.99
CA LEU A 129 -10.03 -6.53 4.86
C LEU A 129 -8.82 -5.71 4.45
N TRP A 130 -9.01 -4.41 4.25
CA TRP A 130 -7.94 -3.58 3.70
C TRP A 130 -6.84 -3.31 4.71
N VAL A 131 -7.16 -3.24 6.00
CA VAL A 131 -6.14 -3.31 7.04
C VAL A 131 -5.36 -4.61 6.94
N MET A 132 -6.04 -5.76 6.94
CA MET A 132 -5.38 -7.05 6.86
C MET A 132 -4.51 -7.18 5.60
N VAL A 133 -5.03 -6.78 4.43
CA VAL A 133 -4.28 -6.77 3.17
C VAL A 133 -3.07 -5.84 3.27
N SER A 134 -3.18 -4.67 3.89
CA SER A 134 -2.02 -3.77 4.02
C SER A 134 -0.89 -4.31 4.89
N TYR A 135 -1.18 -5.23 5.82
CA TYR A 135 -0.16 -5.92 6.62
C TYR A 135 0.41 -7.17 5.95
N LEU A 136 -0.41 -7.86 5.15
CA LEU A 136 -0.02 -9.11 4.50
C LEU A 136 0.62 -8.88 3.12
N SER A 137 0.21 -7.82 2.43
CA SER A 137 0.71 -7.44 1.12
C SER A 137 2.04 -6.74 1.27
N PRO A 138 3.09 -7.16 0.55
CA PRO A 138 4.36 -6.45 0.59
C PRO A 138 4.27 -5.06 -0.07
N LEU A 139 3.24 -4.82 -0.90
CA LEU A 139 2.92 -3.51 -1.48
C LEU A 139 2.13 -2.59 -0.53
N GLY A 140 1.81 -3.06 0.69
CA GLY A 140 1.00 -2.30 1.64
C GLY A 140 -0.36 -1.91 1.05
N ARG A 141 -0.70 -0.62 1.13
CA ARG A 141 -1.96 -0.06 0.61
C ARG A 141 -1.98 0.28 -0.89
N LEU A 142 -0.88 0.13 -1.63
CA LEU A 142 -0.81 0.52 -3.04
C LEU A 142 -1.81 -0.22 -3.95
N SER A 143 -2.04 -1.51 -3.68
CA SER A 143 -2.92 -2.37 -4.50
C SER A 143 -4.33 -2.50 -3.91
N THR A 144 -4.71 -1.62 -2.99
CA THR A 144 -5.99 -1.72 -2.28
C THR A 144 -7.10 -0.97 -2.98
N TRP A 145 -8.35 -1.37 -2.75
CA TRP A 145 -9.53 -0.68 -3.28
C TRP A 145 -9.92 0.54 -2.42
N SER A 146 -9.00 1.00 -1.57
CA SER A 146 -9.18 2.14 -0.67
C SER A 146 -9.22 3.43 -1.47
N PRO A 147 -10.26 4.26 -1.38
CA PRO A 147 -10.33 5.54 -2.10
C PRO A 147 -9.22 6.51 -1.72
N LEU A 148 -8.43 6.94 -2.70
CA LEU A 148 -7.36 7.93 -2.52
C LEU A 148 -7.80 9.35 -2.83
N VAL A 149 -8.76 9.52 -3.74
CA VAL A 149 -9.23 10.83 -4.23
C VAL A 149 -10.74 10.98 -4.02
N GLY A 150 -11.21 12.22 -3.85
CA GLY A 150 -12.64 12.54 -3.77
C GLY A 150 -13.29 12.28 -2.41
N ASN A 151 -12.50 12.13 -1.35
CA ASN A 151 -12.96 11.86 0.01
C ASN A 151 -12.86 13.08 0.96
N HIS A 152 -12.75 14.29 0.41
CA HIS A 152 -12.65 15.54 1.18
C HIS A 152 -13.69 15.66 2.31
N ALA A 153 -14.92 15.23 2.06
CA ALA A 153 -16.01 15.23 3.05
C ALA A 153 -15.70 14.42 4.33
N HIS A 154 -14.88 13.38 4.21
CA HIS A 154 -14.59 12.42 5.29
C HIS A 154 -13.11 12.46 5.74
N ASN A 155 -12.27 13.26 5.09
CA ASN A 155 -10.83 13.36 5.39
C ASN A 155 -10.55 13.82 6.83
N TRP A 156 -11.45 14.60 7.42
CA TRP A 156 -11.31 15.04 8.80
C TRP A 156 -11.26 13.88 9.81
N MET A 157 -11.77 12.69 9.45
CA MET A 157 -11.73 11.50 10.31
C MET A 157 -10.35 10.84 10.34
N VAL A 158 -9.51 11.07 9.32
CA VAL A 158 -8.22 10.37 9.14
C VAL A 158 -7.27 10.57 10.34
N PRO A 159 -7.07 11.77 10.90
CA PRO A 159 -6.26 11.93 12.12
C PRO A 159 -6.81 11.16 13.34
N PHE A 160 -8.11 10.86 13.37
CA PHE A 160 -8.73 10.21 14.52
C PHE A 160 -8.82 8.70 14.40
N LEU A 161 -9.20 8.24 13.21
CA LEU A 161 -9.62 6.87 12.95
C LEU A 161 -8.78 6.20 11.85
N GLY A 162 -7.78 6.90 11.31
CA GLY A 162 -6.95 6.40 10.21
C GLY A 162 -7.67 6.34 8.87
N VAL A 163 -6.97 5.86 7.84
CA VAL A 163 -7.54 5.65 6.49
C VAL A 163 -8.65 4.59 6.50
N GLU A 164 -8.69 3.72 7.50
CA GLU A 164 -9.73 2.72 7.74
C GLU A 164 -11.13 3.35 7.81
N SER A 165 -11.23 4.58 8.30
CA SER A 165 -12.49 5.32 8.35
C SER A 165 -13.02 5.72 6.98
N VAL A 166 -12.12 5.98 6.03
CA VAL A 166 -12.48 6.26 4.62
C VAL A 166 -12.97 4.98 3.95
N ASP A 167 -12.29 3.85 4.19
CA ASP A 167 -12.71 2.53 3.69
C ASP A 167 -14.10 2.17 4.21
N TRP A 168 -14.31 2.37 5.51
CA TRP A 168 -15.59 2.15 6.16
C TRP A 168 -16.68 3.07 5.59
N ALA A 169 -16.41 4.36 5.42
CA ALA A 169 -17.38 5.31 4.88
C ALA A 169 -17.76 4.99 3.43
N ALA A 170 -16.79 4.63 2.59
CA ALA A 170 -17.05 4.22 1.20
C ALA A 170 -17.95 2.97 1.14
N ALA A 171 -17.66 1.96 1.94
CA ALA A 171 -18.49 0.77 2.02
C ALA A 171 -19.88 1.06 2.63
N ALA A 172 -19.99 1.97 3.59
CA ALA A 172 -21.26 2.37 4.18
C ALA A 172 -22.15 3.09 3.16
N TRP A 173 -21.60 4.02 2.37
CA TRP A 173 -22.29 4.62 1.23
C TRP A 173 -22.71 3.57 0.21
N ALA A 174 -21.84 2.58 -0.05
CA ALA A 174 -22.16 1.51 -0.98
C ALA A 174 -23.38 0.69 -0.53
N VAL A 175 -23.51 0.41 0.78
CA VAL A 175 -24.69 -0.23 1.36
C VAL A 175 -25.94 0.62 1.20
N VAL A 176 -25.86 1.94 1.50
CA VAL A 176 -27.01 2.85 1.35
C VAL A 176 -27.53 2.84 -0.09
N VAL A 177 -26.63 3.00 -1.07
CA VAL A 177 -26.99 2.98 -2.50
C VAL A 177 -27.52 1.60 -2.93
N ALA A 178 -26.91 0.51 -2.48
CA ALA A 178 -27.38 -0.85 -2.79
C ALA A 178 -28.80 -1.10 -2.26
N GLN A 179 -29.12 -0.62 -1.05
CA GLN A 179 -30.45 -0.73 -0.46
C GLN A 179 -31.47 0.16 -1.19
N ALA A 180 -31.07 1.37 -1.61
CA ALA A 180 -31.92 2.24 -2.41
C ALA A 180 -32.26 1.60 -3.78
N ILE A 181 -31.27 1.01 -4.47
CA ILE A 181 -31.48 0.26 -5.71
C ILE A 181 -32.39 -0.95 -5.47
N GLY A 182 -32.19 -1.68 -4.37
CA GLY A 182 -33.04 -2.82 -3.99
C GLY A 182 -34.50 -2.41 -3.73
N ALA A 183 -34.72 -1.30 -3.02
CA ALA A 183 -36.06 -0.75 -2.77
C ALA A 183 -36.73 -0.30 -4.09
N TRP A 184 -35.99 0.39 -4.96
CA TRP A 184 -36.48 0.78 -6.28
C TRP A 184 -36.83 -0.44 -7.15
N TYR A 185 -36.00 -1.47 -7.14
CA TYR A 185 -36.21 -2.69 -7.93
C TYR A 185 -37.50 -3.43 -7.53
N ILE A 186 -37.76 -3.56 -6.23
CA ILE A 186 -38.96 -4.23 -5.70
C ILE A 186 -40.23 -3.44 -6.00
N GLY A 187 -40.16 -2.11 -6.10
CA GLY A 187 -41.30 -1.23 -6.34
C GLY A 187 -42.13 -0.94 -5.09
N ASN A 188 -42.97 0.10 -5.15
CA ASN A 188 -43.98 0.33 -4.12
C ASN A 188 -45.08 -0.72 -4.31
N VAL A 189 -45.28 -1.56 -3.30
CA VAL A 189 -46.28 -2.64 -3.32
C VAL A 189 -47.72 -2.09 -3.32
N ASP A 190 -47.88 -0.78 -3.10
CA ASP A 190 -49.18 -0.15 -2.85
C ASP A 190 -50.02 0.12 -4.11
N ASP A 191 -49.44 0.00 -5.32
CA ASP A 191 -50.14 0.36 -6.57
C ASP A 191 -50.76 -0.83 -7.32
N GLU A 192 -50.47 -2.07 -6.91
CA GLU A 192 -51.18 -3.25 -7.42
C GLU A 192 -52.03 -3.84 -6.30
N GLU A 193 -53.29 -3.40 -6.26
CA GLU A 193 -54.38 -3.96 -5.46
C GLU A 193 -54.43 -5.49 -5.67
N SER A 194 -53.71 -6.23 -4.82
CA SER A 194 -53.51 -7.67 -5.01
C SER A 194 -54.84 -8.39 -4.77
N LEU A 195 -55.54 -8.69 -5.86
CA LEU A 195 -56.74 -9.54 -5.89
C LEU A 195 -56.46 -11.00 -5.47
N ILE A 196 -55.21 -11.33 -5.13
CA ILE A 196 -54.81 -12.62 -4.57
C ILE A 196 -54.23 -12.36 -3.18
N PRO A 197 -54.87 -12.84 -2.08
CA PRO A 197 -54.30 -12.78 -0.75
C PRO A 197 -53.07 -13.67 -0.70
N ASP A 198 -51.90 -13.08 -0.94
CA ASP A 198 -50.65 -13.80 -0.96
C ASP A 198 -50.27 -14.18 0.48
N ASN A 199 -49.99 -15.47 0.72
CA ASN A 199 -49.65 -16.03 2.03
C ASN A 199 -48.25 -15.59 2.52
N THR A 200 -47.67 -14.53 1.96
CA THR A 200 -46.44 -13.92 2.45
C THR A 200 -46.62 -13.55 3.91
N THR A 201 -45.94 -14.28 4.79
CA THR A 201 -46.04 -14.08 6.23
C THR A 201 -45.71 -12.61 6.55
N PRO A 202 -46.52 -11.92 7.38
CA PRO A 202 -46.35 -10.49 7.70
C PRO A 202 -44.94 -10.14 8.21
N ARG A 203 -44.21 -11.14 8.72
CA ARG A 203 -42.81 -11.03 9.14
C ARG A 203 -41.86 -10.57 8.04
N GLN A 204 -42.02 -11.02 6.79
CA GLN A 204 -41.09 -10.65 5.70
C GLN A 204 -41.26 -9.19 5.26
N GLN A 205 -42.49 -8.68 5.24
CA GLN A 205 -42.78 -7.30 4.87
C GLN A 205 -42.21 -6.32 5.91
N THR A 206 -42.36 -6.62 7.21
CA THR A 206 -41.80 -5.80 8.30
C THR A 206 -40.28 -5.68 8.20
N ILE A 207 -39.56 -6.78 7.93
CA ILE A 207 -38.09 -6.78 7.82
C ILE A 207 -37.62 -5.85 6.68
N ARG A 208 -38.34 -5.81 5.55
CA ARG A 208 -37.96 -4.95 4.42
C ARG A 208 -38.11 -3.47 4.75
N ILE A 209 -39.24 -3.10 5.38
CA ILE A 209 -39.49 -1.71 5.77
C ILE A 209 -38.46 -1.23 6.80
N THR A 210 -38.10 -2.09 7.77
CA THR A 210 -37.09 -1.74 8.77
C THR A 210 -35.70 -1.59 8.15
N GLN A 211 -35.33 -2.44 7.17
CA GLN A 211 -34.07 -2.33 6.44
C GLN A 211 -33.96 -1.02 5.66
N ALA A 212 -34.99 -0.66 4.87
CA ALA A 212 -35.00 0.59 4.11
C ALA A 212 -34.89 1.83 5.02
N ARG A 213 -35.61 1.83 6.15
CA ARG A 213 -35.51 2.89 7.16
C ARG A 213 -34.11 2.96 7.78
N SER A 214 -33.51 1.83 8.11
CA SER A 214 -32.15 1.79 8.68
C SER A 214 -31.09 2.27 7.68
N ALA A 215 -31.22 1.94 6.40
CA ALA A 215 -30.34 2.43 5.34
C ALA A 215 -30.49 3.94 5.13
N LEU A 216 -31.71 4.48 5.17
CA LEU A 216 -31.95 5.93 5.13
C LEU A 216 -31.30 6.64 6.32
N MET A 217 -31.45 6.09 7.53
CA MET A 217 -30.82 6.63 8.74
C MET A 217 -29.29 6.58 8.66
N LEU A 218 -28.72 5.51 8.09
CA LEU A 218 -27.29 5.43 7.82
C LEU A 218 -26.85 6.51 6.81
N GLY A 219 -27.61 6.74 5.73
CA GLY A 219 -27.34 7.81 4.78
C GLY A 219 -27.38 9.21 5.41
N ILE A 220 -28.35 9.46 6.29
CA ILE A 220 -28.43 10.70 7.08
C ILE A 220 -27.21 10.82 7.99
N LEU A 221 -26.84 9.75 8.70
CA LEU A 221 -25.66 9.73 9.56
C LEU A 221 -24.36 10.02 8.78
N LEU A 222 -24.17 9.40 7.61
CA LEU A 222 -23.01 9.66 6.74
C LEU A 222 -22.98 11.10 6.23
N THR A 223 -24.15 11.67 5.93
CA THR A 223 -24.26 13.08 5.56
C THR A 223 -23.90 14.00 6.73
N ILE A 224 -24.33 13.69 7.95
CA ILE A 224 -23.95 14.41 9.16
C ILE A 224 -22.44 14.29 9.42
N LEU A 225 -21.86 13.10 9.21
CA LEU A 225 -20.41 12.87 9.29
C LEU A 225 -19.63 13.69 8.25
N ALA A 226 -20.25 14.13 7.15
CA ALA A 226 -19.62 15.04 6.20
C ALA A 226 -19.61 16.51 6.67
N VAL A 227 -20.49 16.89 7.60
CA VAL A 227 -20.67 18.29 8.05
C VAL A 227 -19.38 18.93 8.61
N PRO A 228 -18.57 18.26 9.44
CA PRO A 228 -17.33 18.86 9.96
C PRO A 228 -16.34 19.31 8.88
N SER A 229 -16.36 18.69 7.69
CA SER A 229 -15.47 19.09 6.59
C SER A 229 -15.71 20.51 6.08
N PHE A 230 -16.90 21.07 6.30
CA PHE A 230 -17.23 22.46 5.94
C PHE A 230 -16.73 23.49 6.97
N PHE A 231 -16.38 23.03 8.18
CA PHE A 231 -15.97 23.89 9.29
C PHE A 231 -14.50 23.74 9.67
N LEU A 232 -13.89 22.61 9.31
CA LEU A 232 -12.48 22.36 9.54
C LEU A 232 -11.69 22.91 8.37
N ASP A 233 -11.04 24.06 8.59
CA ASP A 233 -10.19 24.70 7.60
C ASP A 233 -9.11 23.71 7.12
N SER A 234 -9.21 23.30 5.86
CA SER A 234 -8.19 22.51 5.17
C SER A 234 -7.18 23.39 4.44
N LEU A 235 -7.17 24.69 4.71
CA LEU A 235 -6.26 25.64 4.08
C LEU A 235 -4.94 25.70 4.87
N PRO A 236 -3.81 25.93 4.18
CA PRO A 236 -2.54 26.12 4.86
C PRO A 236 -2.57 27.37 5.74
N LEU A 237 -1.79 27.34 6.82
CA LEU A 237 -1.65 28.48 7.73
C LEU A 237 -1.01 29.69 6.99
N PRO A 238 -1.37 30.93 7.34
CA PRO A 238 -0.81 32.12 6.71
C PRO A 238 0.68 32.25 7.01
N VAL A 239 1.47 32.66 6.01
CA VAL A 239 2.94 32.77 6.10
C VAL A 239 3.39 33.80 7.15
N THR A 240 2.67 34.91 7.26
CA THR A 240 2.99 36.02 8.16
C THR A 240 2.08 35.98 9.40
N SER A 241 2.45 35.20 10.40
CA SER A 241 1.79 35.20 11.71
C SER A 241 2.77 34.89 12.83
N ALA A 242 2.61 35.54 13.98
CA ALA A 242 3.42 35.28 15.18
C ALA A 242 3.31 33.82 15.64
N LYS A 243 2.18 33.16 15.35
CA LYS A 243 1.87 31.77 15.69
C LYS A 243 2.32 30.76 14.62
N THR A 244 3.14 31.19 13.68
CA THR A 244 3.58 30.34 12.57
C THR A 244 5.06 30.51 12.29
N THR A 245 5.72 29.41 11.94
CA THR A 245 7.13 29.35 11.54
C THR A 245 7.19 29.15 10.02
N PRO A 246 7.56 30.17 9.24
CA PRO A 246 7.88 29.98 7.84
C PRO A 246 9.17 29.15 7.73
N LEU A 247 9.15 28.13 6.86
CA LEU A 247 10.26 27.22 6.63
C LEU A 247 10.44 27.04 5.13
N GLY A 248 11.60 27.46 4.60
CA GLY A 248 11.98 27.14 3.22
C GLY A 248 12.39 25.68 3.11
N VAL A 249 11.74 24.94 2.21
CA VAL A 249 12.07 23.56 1.86
C VAL A 249 12.45 23.46 0.38
N ALA A 250 13.27 22.47 0.02
CA ALA A 250 13.64 22.19 -1.36
C ALA A 250 13.75 20.70 -1.65
N CYS A 251 13.52 20.35 -2.91
CA CYS A 251 13.83 19.05 -3.48
C CYS A 251 14.86 19.28 -4.60
N VAL A 252 15.97 18.57 -4.54
CA VAL A 252 17.11 18.73 -5.46
C VAL A 252 17.09 17.61 -6.49
N LEU A 253 16.85 17.95 -7.75
CA LEU A 253 16.75 17.02 -8.87
C LEU A 253 17.58 17.54 -10.05
N PRO A 254 18.88 17.21 -10.11
CA PRO A 254 19.74 17.60 -11.23
C PRO A 254 19.14 17.15 -12.57
N THR A 255 19.20 18.02 -13.58
CA THR A 255 18.59 17.75 -14.89
C THR A 255 19.61 17.36 -15.95
N PHE A 256 19.20 16.47 -16.86
CA PHE A 256 20.02 16.08 -18.02
C PHE A 256 20.41 17.28 -18.88
N GLN A 257 19.51 18.26 -19.09
CA GLN A 257 19.82 19.43 -19.93
C GLN A 257 21.03 20.22 -19.42
N ARG A 258 21.25 20.22 -18.10
CA ARG A 258 22.32 20.96 -17.45
C ARG A 258 23.63 20.16 -17.38
N TYR A 259 23.57 18.91 -16.92
CA TYR A 259 24.76 18.12 -16.58
C TYR A 259 25.19 17.13 -17.69
N ARG A 260 24.35 16.91 -18.70
CA ARG A 260 24.64 16.11 -19.92
C ARG A 260 24.94 14.63 -19.68
N HIS A 261 24.56 14.08 -18.52
CA HIS A 261 24.57 12.64 -18.24
C HIS A 261 23.25 12.22 -17.57
N TYR A 262 22.92 10.93 -17.68
CA TYR A 262 21.63 10.40 -17.21
C TYR A 262 21.61 10.04 -15.72
N ILE A 263 22.78 9.77 -15.14
CA ILE A 263 22.94 9.39 -13.73
C ILE A 263 23.67 10.53 -13.03
N PRO A 264 22.98 11.35 -12.22
CA PRO A 264 23.63 12.44 -11.51
C PRO A 264 24.66 11.92 -10.51
N THR A 265 25.82 12.57 -10.46
CA THR A 265 26.90 12.29 -9.52
C THR A 265 26.71 13.07 -8.22
N LEU A 266 27.47 12.71 -7.18
CA LEU A 266 27.53 13.48 -5.92
C LEU A 266 27.80 14.97 -6.17
N LYS A 267 28.73 15.28 -7.08
CA LYS A 267 29.08 16.66 -7.43
C LYS A 267 27.89 17.43 -8.03
N ASP A 268 27.10 16.79 -8.89
CA ASP A 268 25.94 17.44 -9.49
C ASP A 268 24.88 17.79 -8.44
N TYR A 269 24.65 16.89 -7.47
CA TYR A 269 23.78 17.16 -6.33
C TYR A 269 24.32 18.27 -5.42
N LEU A 270 25.63 18.33 -5.19
CA LEU A 270 26.26 19.42 -4.42
C LEU A 270 26.09 20.77 -5.14
N ASP A 271 26.38 20.82 -6.43
CA ASP A 271 26.28 22.04 -7.24
C ASP A 271 24.83 22.50 -7.42
N GLU A 272 23.89 21.57 -7.40
CA GLU A 272 22.45 21.86 -7.39
C GLU A 272 21.98 22.33 -6.01
N THR A 273 22.46 21.71 -4.93
CA THR A 273 22.17 22.10 -3.54
C THR A 273 22.59 23.54 -3.28
N LYS A 274 23.78 23.95 -3.70
CA LYS A 274 24.31 25.33 -3.56
C LYS A 274 23.39 26.41 -4.14
N LYS A 275 22.56 26.08 -5.14
CA LYS A 275 21.63 27.04 -5.74
C LYS A 275 20.44 27.33 -4.84
N VAL A 276 20.02 26.34 -4.07
CA VAL A 276 18.79 26.39 -3.26
C VAL A 276 19.08 26.69 -1.79
N THR A 277 20.33 26.61 -1.32
CA THR A 277 20.71 26.88 0.08
C THR A 277 20.35 28.27 0.58
N ASN A 278 20.29 29.26 -0.30
CA ASN A 278 19.93 30.64 0.07
C ASN A 278 18.43 30.78 0.40
N VAL A 279 17.59 29.89 -0.13
CA VAL A 279 16.12 29.97 -0.02
C VAL A 279 15.58 28.90 0.94
N ALA A 280 16.16 27.71 0.92
CA ALA A 280 15.69 26.57 1.70
C ALA A 280 16.62 26.25 2.88
N LYS A 281 16.00 25.99 4.04
CA LYS A 281 16.67 25.55 5.27
C LYS A 281 16.69 24.03 5.39
N VAL A 282 15.70 23.34 4.83
CA VAL A 282 15.65 21.88 4.76
C VAL A 282 15.60 21.47 3.30
N ILE A 283 16.61 20.74 2.85
CA ILE A 283 16.78 20.32 1.47
C ILE A 283 16.73 18.79 1.45
N LEU A 284 16.05 18.21 0.47
CA LEU A 284 15.94 16.76 0.33
C LEU A 284 16.43 16.31 -1.04
N TRP A 285 17.26 15.28 -1.06
CA TRP A 285 17.65 14.56 -2.27
C TRP A 285 16.71 13.36 -2.45
N PRO A 286 16.40 12.96 -3.70
CA PRO A 286 15.51 11.84 -3.98
C PRO A 286 16.13 10.51 -3.58
N GLU A 287 15.32 9.46 -3.56
CA GLU A 287 15.78 8.11 -3.21
C GLU A 287 16.87 7.61 -4.14
N GLY A 288 17.95 7.08 -3.57
CA GLY A 288 19.09 6.56 -4.33
C GLY A 288 19.79 7.63 -5.15
N ALA A 289 19.81 8.88 -4.67
CA ALA A 289 20.49 9.99 -5.33
C ALA A 289 21.98 9.71 -5.57
N VAL A 290 22.65 9.07 -4.60
CA VAL A 290 24.06 8.70 -4.67
C VAL A 290 24.26 7.25 -4.24
N THR A 291 25.27 6.58 -4.79
CA THR A 291 25.60 5.19 -4.45
C THR A 291 27.01 5.14 -3.88
N PHE A 292 27.18 4.37 -2.81
CA PHE A 292 28.46 4.17 -2.13
C PHE A 292 28.83 2.68 -2.08
N ASN A 293 30.10 2.37 -2.25
CA ASN A 293 30.60 0.99 -2.23
C ASN A 293 30.95 0.51 -0.83
N SER A 294 31.01 1.42 0.15
CA SER A 294 31.27 1.08 1.56
C SER A 294 30.72 2.14 2.51
N GLU A 295 30.56 1.78 3.78
CA GLU A 295 30.17 2.73 4.84
C GLU A 295 31.21 3.85 5.02
N ALA A 296 32.49 3.56 4.79
CA ALA A 296 33.57 4.56 4.85
C ALA A 296 33.46 5.59 3.72
N GLU A 297 33.18 5.15 2.49
CA GLU A 297 32.93 6.03 1.35
C GLU A 297 31.69 6.90 1.57
N ARG A 298 30.63 6.33 2.15
CA ARG A 298 29.45 7.10 2.58
C ARG A 298 29.86 8.19 3.56
N ASP A 299 30.59 7.86 4.62
CA ASP A 299 30.95 8.83 5.67
C ASP A 299 31.87 9.94 5.14
N GLU A 300 32.79 9.62 4.23
CA GLU A 300 33.60 10.61 3.50
C GLU A 300 32.72 11.52 2.64
N ALA A 301 31.81 10.96 1.85
CA ALA A 301 30.90 11.74 1.01
C ALA A 301 29.96 12.63 1.86
N LEU A 302 29.45 12.14 2.99
CA LEU A 302 28.65 12.95 3.91
C LEU A 302 29.46 14.08 4.54
N THR A 303 30.76 13.88 4.75
CA THR A 303 31.70 14.94 5.18
C THR A 303 31.87 15.99 4.08
N GLN A 304 32.04 15.59 2.82
CA GLN A 304 32.08 16.51 1.68
C GLN A 304 30.78 17.32 1.54
N VAL A 305 29.62 16.67 1.75
CA VAL A 305 28.34 17.36 1.80
C VAL A 305 28.37 18.39 2.91
N LYS A 306 28.70 18.01 4.15
CA LYS A 306 28.79 18.92 5.31
C LYS A 306 29.64 20.16 5.02
N GLU A 307 30.83 19.97 4.48
CA GLU A 307 31.78 21.06 4.16
C GLU A 307 31.24 22.02 3.10
N SER A 308 30.41 21.53 2.18
CA SER A 308 29.78 22.36 1.15
C SER A 308 28.62 23.22 1.67
N LEU A 309 28.11 22.95 2.87
CA LEU A 309 26.92 23.61 3.41
C LEU A 309 27.25 24.92 4.12
N GLN A 310 26.43 25.93 3.82
CA GLN A 310 26.37 27.16 4.59
C GLN A 310 25.78 26.91 5.98
N ASN A 311 26.03 27.84 6.91
CA ASN A 311 25.53 27.75 8.28
C ASN A 311 24.00 27.63 8.34
N HIS A 312 23.51 26.72 9.19
CA HIS A 312 22.08 26.48 9.47
C HIS A 312 21.24 25.92 8.31
N VAL A 313 21.86 25.21 7.35
CA VAL A 313 21.14 24.42 6.33
C VAL A 313 21.23 22.94 6.68
N TYR A 314 20.11 22.23 6.52
CA TYR A 314 20.00 20.79 6.73
C TYR A 314 19.70 20.10 5.40
N VAL A 315 20.48 19.08 5.05
CA VAL A 315 20.31 18.31 3.81
C VAL A 315 20.05 16.85 4.15
N GLY A 316 18.89 16.35 3.73
CA GLY A 316 18.57 14.93 3.70
C GLY A 316 19.18 14.30 2.45
N VAL A 317 20.33 13.64 2.61
CA VAL A 317 21.05 12.92 1.57
C VAL A 317 20.52 11.49 1.54
N SER A 318 19.77 11.12 0.50
CA SER A 318 19.38 9.72 0.30
C SER A 318 20.38 9.01 -0.59
N PHE A 319 20.71 7.78 -0.22
CA PHE A 319 21.79 7.02 -0.82
C PHE A 319 21.49 5.53 -0.88
N GLU A 320 22.21 4.82 -1.73
CA GLU A 320 22.38 3.38 -1.66
C GLU A 320 23.80 3.07 -1.19
N GLU A 321 23.98 2.11 -0.30
CA GLU A 321 25.32 1.68 0.10
C GLU A 321 25.44 0.17 0.10
N THR A 322 26.62 -0.31 -0.26
CA THR A 322 27.03 -1.69 0.00
C THR A 322 27.56 -1.79 1.43
N PHE A 323 27.03 -2.73 2.21
CA PHE A 323 27.43 -2.94 3.60
C PHE A 323 27.82 -4.40 3.84
N ARG A 324 28.68 -4.62 4.84
CA ARG A 324 29.05 -5.96 5.27
C ARG A 324 28.01 -6.47 6.26
N ASP A 325 27.31 -7.55 5.92
CA ASP A 325 26.43 -8.21 6.88
C ASP A 325 27.28 -8.91 7.94
N VAL A 326 27.16 -8.44 9.19
CA VAL A 326 27.86 -9.01 10.35
C VAL A 326 27.46 -10.47 10.58
N ASN A 327 26.26 -10.85 10.13
CA ASN A 327 25.73 -12.20 10.30
C ASN A 327 26.12 -13.15 9.16
N ASP A 328 26.72 -12.65 8.08
CA ASP A 328 27.18 -13.50 6.98
C ASP A 328 28.61 -13.98 7.26
N PRO A 329 28.81 -15.26 7.61
CA PRO A 329 30.13 -15.81 7.92
C PRO A 329 31.05 -15.85 6.70
N THR A 330 30.51 -15.74 5.49
CA THR A 330 31.31 -15.73 4.25
C THR A 330 32.03 -14.39 4.04
N GLY A 331 31.63 -13.35 4.78
CA GLY A 331 32.17 -12.01 4.64
C GLY A 331 31.83 -11.37 3.28
N TRP A 332 30.81 -11.85 2.58
CA TRP A 332 30.42 -11.31 1.28
C TRP A 332 29.96 -9.85 1.42
N THR A 333 30.70 -8.94 0.79
CA THR A 333 30.41 -7.50 0.76
C THR A 333 29.45 -7.17 -0.39
N GLY A 334 28.47 -8.04 -0.67
CA GLY A 334 27.56 -7.88 -1.82
C GLY A 334 26.22 -7.23 -1.48
N SER A 335 25.84 -7.21 -0.20
CA SER A 335 24.53 -6.73 0.23
C SER A 335 24.45 -5.21 0.16
N LYS A 336 23.46 -4.69 -0.57
CA LYS A 336 23.17 -3.25 -0.61
C LYS A 336 22.00 -2.89 0.30
N ARG A 337 21.90 -1.63 0.71
CA ARG A 337 20.73 -1.09 1.40
C ARG A 337 20.49 0.37 1.00
N ALA A 338 19.23 0.79 1.00
CA ALA A 338 18.86 2.18 0.75
C ALA A 338 18.70 2.93 2.09
N GLY A 339 19.23 4.15 2.14
CA GLY A 339 19.25 4.99 3.33
C GLY A 339 19.00 6.47 3.07
N LEU A 340 18.82 7.21 4.16
CA LEU A 340 18.75 8.66 4.23
C LEU A 340 19.55 9.12 5.44
N ALA A 341 20.47 10.06 5.25
CA ALA A 341 21.20 10.75 6.30
C ALA A 341 20.83 12.24 6.31
N LEU A 342 20.50 12.79 7.48
CA LEU A 342 20.30 14.23 7.67
C LEU A 342 21.61 14.87 8.13
N VAL A 343 22.21 15.69 7.27
CA VAL A 343 23.52 16.32 7.51
C VAL A 343 23.36 17.83 7.64
N SER A 344 24.17 18.44 8.50
CA SER A 344 24.37 19.89 8.53
C SER A 344 25.81 20.21 8.94
N ASN A 345 26.26 21.44 8.66
CA ASN A 345 27.58 21.91 9.09
C ASN A 345 27.72 22.04 10.63
N SER A 346 26.60 22.02 11.38
CA SER A 346 26.63 22.21 12.83
C SER A 346 26.98 20.97 13.66
N SER A 347 27.14 19.80 13.05
CA SER A 347 27.42 18.53 13.75
C SER A 347 28.49 17.74 13.01
N ASP A 348 29.32 17.02 13.76
CA ASP A 348 30.34 16.12 13.19
C ASP A 348 29.76 14.81 12.67
N SER A 349 28.61 14.38 13.22
CA SER A 349 27.88 13.20 12.75
C SER A 349 26.52 13.58 12.16
N PRO A 350 25.95 12.74 11.27
CA PRO A 350 24.59 12.91 10.80
C PRO A 350 23.59 12.97 11.97
N HIS A 351 22.64 13.90 11.90
CA HIS A 351 21.61 14.12 12.93
C HIS A 351 20.60 12.98 13.02
N LEU A 352 20.35 12.34 11.87
CA LEU A 352 19.41 11.25 11.68
C LEU A 352 19.96 10.35 10.58
N VAL A 353 19.95 9.03 10.80
CA VAL A 353 20.18 8.04 9.74
C VAL A 353 19.00 7.08 9.75
N TYR A 354 18.39 6.92 8.59
CA TYR A 354 17.25 6.03 8.36
C TYR A 354 17.58 5.06 7.24
N TYR A 355 17.17 3.80 7.38
CA TYR A 355 17.30 2.79 6.33
C TYR A 355 15.92 2.26 5.97
N LYS A 356 15.69 2.06 4.68
CA LYS A 356 14.39 1.64 4.12
C LYS A 356 13.94 0.32 4.73
N ARG A 357 12.69 0.27 5.18
CA ARG A 357 12.13 -0.91 5.88
C ARG A 357 11.33 -1.81 4.95
N HIS A 358 10.56 -1.22 4.03
CA HIS A 358 9.71 -1.95 3.11
C HIS A 358 10.27 -1.81 1.70
N LEU A 359 10.86 -2.91 1.22
CA LEU A 359 11.42 -2.98 -0.13
C LEU A 359 10.31 -3.25 -1.15
N VAL A 360 10.46 -2.67 -2.34
CA VAL A 360 9.61 -2.99 -3.48
C VAL A 360 9.82 -4.47 -3.85
N PRO A 361 8.76 -5.30 -3.85
CA PRO A 361 8.86 -6.71 -4.19
C PRO A 361 9.48 -6.88 -5.57
N ILE A 362 10.34 -7.89 -5.73
CA ILE A 362 10.97 -8.28 -7.00
C ILE A 362 12.00 -7.27 -7.49
N THR A 363 11.74 -5.96 -7.45
CA THR A 363 12.70 -4.95 -7.95
C THR A 363 13.83 -4.72 -6.96
N GLU A 364 13.50 -4.51 -5.69
CA GLU A 364 14.48 -4.19 -4.65
C GLU A 364 14.83 -5.40 -3.80
N SER A 365 13.90 -6.34 -3.62
CA SER A 365 14.09 -7.48 -2.70
C SER A 365 15.23 -8.44 -3.07
N PHE A 366 15.72 -8.42 -4.31
CA PHE A 366 16.87 -9.25 -4.72
C PHE A 366 18.22 -8.54 -4.57
N SER A 367 18.24 -7.20 -4.57
CA SER A 367 19.45 -6.40 -4.58
C SER A 367 19.68 -5.65 -3.27
N LEU A 368 18.62 -5.32 -2.54
CA LEU A 368 18.64 -4.55 -1.30
C LEU A 368 18.23 -5.41 -0.09
N SER A 369 18.83 -5.09 1.05
CA SER A 369 18.49 -5.62 2.37
C SER A 369 17.57 -4.67 3.11
N GLN A 370 16.48 -5.22 3.67
CA GLN A 370 15.51 -4.45 4.45
C GLN A 370 16.04 -4.08 5.84
N SER A 371 15.71 -2.88 6.31
CA SER A 371 15.94 -2.46 7.69
C SER A 371 14.81 -2.86 8.62
N THR A 372 15.14 -3.20 9.87
CA THR A 372 14.15 -3.42 10.94
C THR A 372 14.07 -2.24 11.92
N THR A 373 14.99 -1.29 11.82
CA THR A 373 15.09 -0.14 12.71
C THR A 373 13.93 0.82 12.45
N PRO A 374 13.12 1.16 13.47
CA PRO A 374 12.03 2.12 13.28
C PRO A 374 12.57 3.53 12.97
N PRO A 375 11.76 4.39 12.33
CA PRO A 375 12.18 5.76 12.05
C PRO A 375 12.47 6.51 13.36
N ALA A 376 13.65 7.12 13.43
CA ALA A 376 14.04 7.98 14.54
C ALA A 376 13.48 9.40 14.35
N MET A 377 13.45 10.16 15.44
CA MET A 377 13.08 11.58 15.43
C MET A 377 14.29 12.41 15.84
N HIS A 378 14.43 13.58 15.23
CA HIS A 378 15.47 14.53 15.56
C HIS A 378 14.91 15.96 15.59
N THR A 379 15.25 16.74 16.62
CA THR A 379 14.77 18.12 16.75
C THR A 379 15.86 19.11 16.35
N ILE A 380 15.65 19.81 15.24
CA ILE A 380 16.52 20.91 14.83
C ILE A 380 16.05 22.23 15.46
N ARG A 381 16.95 23.19 15.63
CA ARG A 381 16.65 24.53 16.16
C ARG A 381 16.74 25.56 15.04
N LEU A 382 15.60 26.12 14.66
CA LEU A 382 15.51 27.14 13.62
C LEU A 382 15.86 28.52 14.18
N SER A 383 16.89 29.13 13.60
CA SER A 383 17.27 30.52 13.88
C SER A 383 16.25 31.50 13.32
N LYS A 384 16.24 32.71 13.88
CA LYS A 384 15.35 33.78 13.44
C LYS A 384 15.60 34.16 11.97
N PRO A 385 14.56 34.50 11.20
CA PRO A 385 14.70 35.21 9.94
C PRO A 385 15.44 36.55 10.11
N ILE A 386 16.00 37.07 9.01
CA ILE A 386 16.78 38.32 9.02
C ILE A 386 15.87 39.52 9.36
N ASP A 387 14.64 39.47 8.87
CA ASP A 387 13.59 40.49 8.97
C ASP A 387 12.79 40.45 10.28
N VAL A 388 13.05 39.48 11.16
CA VAL A 388 12.32 39.33 12.43
C VAL A 388 13.28 39.53 13.61
N ASP A 389 12.88 40.37 14.55
CA ASP A 389 13.62 40.59 15.78
C ASP A 389 13.65 39.34 16.65
N ALA A 390 14.78 39.12 17.32
CA ALA A 390 14.99 37.92 18.14
C ALA A 390 13.91 37.68 19.22
N PRO A 391 13.49 38.69 20.02
CA PRO A 391 12.43 38.50 21.01
C PRO A 391 11.05 38.18 20.40
N ASP A 392 10.76 38.70 19.20
CA ASP A 392 9.48 38.46 18.52
C ASP A 392 9.42 37.08 17.87
N TRP A 393 10.57 36.54 17.47
CA TRP A 393 10.64 35.22 16.88
C TRP A 393 10.28 34.12 17.87
N ALA A 394 10.91 34.05 19.05
CA ALA A 394 10.64 32.96 20.00
C ALA A 394 10.61 33.52 21.43
N PRO A 395 9.52 34.23 21.82
CA PRO A 395 9.44 34.88 23.12
C PRO A 395 9.52 33.83 24.24
N GLY A 396 10.58 33.92 25.05
CA GLY A 396 10.80 33.06 26.21
C GLY A 396 11.65 31.80 25.96
N GLU A 397 12.04 31.50 24.72
CA GLU A 397 12.90 30.35 24.41
C GLU A 397 14.39 30.74 24.47
N PRO A 398 15.25 29.93 25.11
CA PRO A 398 16.68 30.22 25.19
C PRO A 398 17.32 30.24 23.80
N GLY A 399 18.02 31.32 23.49
CA GLY A 399 18.67 31.53 22.19
C GLY A 399 17.74 32.00 21.07
N ASN A 400 16.48 32.31 21.36
CA ASN A 400 15.49 32.77 20.38
C ASN A 400 15.44 31.83 19.16
N THR A 401 15.36 30.52 19.40
CA THR A 401 15.24 29.50 18.35
C THR A 401 13.92 28.76 18.48
N ARG A 402 13.37 28.31 17.36
CA ARG A 402 12.15 27.49 17.34
C ARG A 402 12.50 26.03 17.09
N PRO A 403 12.08 25.09 17.95
CA PRO A 403 12.32 23.67 17.72
C PRO A 403 11.47 23.15 16.55
N LEU A 404 12.06 22.28 15.73
CA LEU A 404 11.42 21.60 14.61
C LEU A 404 11.77 20.11 14.66
N THR A 405 10.78 19.27 14.94
CA THR A 405 10.94 17.80 14.98
C THR A 405 10.85 17.21 13.58
N LEU A 406 11.89 16.49 13.17
CA LEU A 406 12.02 15.82 11.88
C LEU A 406 11.97 14.30 12.04
N THR A 407 11.41 13.62 11.06
CA THR A 407 11.55 12.16 10.88
C THR A 407 11.67 11.83 9.39
N ALA A 408 11.91 10.56 9.06
CA ALA A 408 12.08 10.12 7.70
C ALA A 408 11.45 8.75 7.43
N ALA A 409 11.04 8.54 6.19
CA ALA A 409 10.68 7.25 5.62
C ALA A 409 10.94 7.29 4.11
N ILE A 410 11.16 6.15 3.45
CA ILE A 410 11.59 6.11 2.05
C ILE A 410 10.51 5.43 1.20
N CYS A 411 10.01 6.13 0.19
CA CYS A 411 9.16 5.57 -0.88
C CYS A 411 8.04 4.65 -0.38
N LEU A 412 8.13 3.33 -0.64
CA LEU A 412 7.11 2.33 -0.30
C LEU A 412 6.76 2.27 1.20
N ASP A 413 7.63 2.74 2.08
CA ASP A 413 7.35 2.85 3.51
C ASP A 413 6.03 3.60 3.80
N PHE A 414 5.63 4.55 2.94
CA PHE A 414 4.37 5.29 3.11
C PHE A 414 3.10 4.49 2.78
N ALA A 415 3.23 3.39 2.06
CA ALA A 415 2.10 2.49 1.79
C ALA A 415 1.76 1.60 3.01
N HIS A 416 2.65 1.50 3.99
CA HIS A 416 2.51 0.62 5.15
C HIS A 416 2.00 1.37 6.39
N PRO A 417 0.95 0.86 7.08
CA PRO A 417 0.37 1.54 8.24
C PRO A 417 1.29 1.57 9.47
N SER A 418 2.17 0.58 9.60
CA SER A 418 3.04 0.43 10.78
C SER A 418 4.33 1.26 10.74
N THR A 419 4.59 1.99 9.65
CA THR A 419 5.87 2.71 9.47
C THR A 419 6.13 3.68 10.61
N PHE A 420 5.10 4.39 11.06
CA PHE A 420 5.20 5.44 12.08
C PHE A 420 4.60 5.07 13.44
N SER A 421 4.18 3.81 13.65
CA SER A 421 3.52 3.40 14.90
C SER A 421 4.41 3.53 16.14
N ASN A 422 5.73 3.55 15.95
CA ASN A 422 6.72 3.56 17.02
C ASN A 422 7.26 4.96 17.36
N LEU A 423 6.76 6.02 16.69
CA LEU A 423 7.22 7.38 16.98
C LEU A 423 6.81 7.81 18.39
N GLU A 424 7.73 8.42 19.14
CA GLU A 424 7.47 8.84 20.52
C GLU A 424 6.49 10.02 20.61
N SER A 425 6.54 10.91 19.61
CA SER A 425 5.71 12.11 19.50
C SER A 425 5.38 12.38 18.03
N ARG A 426 4.55 13.40 17.79
CA ARG A 426 4.21 13.82 16.43
C ARG A 426 5.38 14.62 15.82
N PRO A 427 5.92 14.24 14.66
CA PRO A 427 6.93 15.04 13.97
C PRO A 427 6.29 16.26 13.30
N SER A 428 7.01 17.36 13.20
CA SER A 428 6.56 18.56 12.49
C SER A 428 6.70 18.45 10.98
N LEU A 429 7.80 17.84 10.51
CA LEU A 429 8.09 17.59 9.10
C LEU A 429 8.62 16.18 8.89
N ILE A 430 8.10 15.49 7.88
CA ILE A 430 8.52 14.15 7.45
C ILE A 430 9.31 14.31 6.15
N LEU A 431 10.53 13.80 6.11
CA LEU A 431 11.38 13.74 4.92
C LEU A 431 11.08 12.45 4.15
N ALA A 432 10.66 12.57 2.90
CA ALA A 432 10.20 11.46 2.09
C ALA A 432 10.89 11.42 0.72
N PRO A 433 12.14 10.94 0.66
CA PRO A 433 12.77 10.64 -0.62
C PRO A 433 12.03 9.47 -1.29
N ALA A 434 11.86 9.56 -2.60
CA ALA A 434 11.27 8.51 -3.41
C ALA A 434 11.93 8.46 -4.79
N ARG A 435 11.78 7.32 -5.46
CA ARG A 435 12.13 7.15 -6.87
C ARG A 435 11.14 6.19 -7.52
N THR A 436 10.10 6.73 -8.13
CA THR A 436 9.08 5.91 -8.80
C THR A 436 9.40 5.66 -10.27
N TRP A 437 8.99 4.51 -10.81
CA TRP A 437 9.31 4.11 -12.18
C TRP A 437 8.29 4.60 -13.22
N ASP A 438 7.10 5.03 -12.77
CA ASP A 438 6.02 5.48 -13.64
C ASP A 438 5.27 6.64 -12.98
N ARG A 439 4.79 7.59 -13.80
CA ARG A 439 4.09 8.78 -13.32
C ARG A 439 2.81 8.46 -12.55
N SER A 440 2.06 7.45 -12.98
CA SER A 440 0.83 7.04 -12.29
C SER A 440 1.14 6.46 -10.91
N VAL A 441 2.20 5.64 -10.81
CA VAL A 441 2.71 5.10 -9.55
C VAL A 441 3.23 6.23 -8.65
N GLY A 442 4.00 7.18 -9.20
CA GLY A 442 4.45 8.39 -8.51
C GLY A 442 3.31 9.18 -7.89
N PHE A 443 2.22 9.37 -8.65
CA PHE A 443 1.04 10.08 -8.16
C PHE A 443 0.27 9.28 -7.08
N THR A 444 0.14 7.96 -7.23
CA THR A 444 -0.46 7.09 -6.21
C THR A 444 0.35 7.11 -4.92
N MET A 445 1.67 6.98 -5.01
CA MET A 445 2.59 7.05 -3.87
C MET A 445 2.53 8.39 -3.17
N TRP A 446 2.50 9.49 -3.93
CA TRP A 446 2.26 10.84 -3.41
C TRP A 446 0.97 10.92 -2.60
N LYS A 447 -0.13 10.33 -3.10
CA LYS A 447 -1.41 10.30 -2.36
C LYS A 447 -1.34 9.45 -1.10
N GLN A 448 -0.66 8.29 -1.12
CA GLN A 448 -0.44 7.49 0.09
C GLN A 448 0.39 8.25 1.13
N ALA A 449 1.45 8.92 0.69
CA ALA A 449 2.29 9.71 1.58
C ALA A 449 1.53 10.90 2.18
N THR A 450 0.69 11.56 1.38
CA THR A 450 -0.25 12.59 1.85
C THR A 450 -1.15 12.07 2.95
N ARG A 451 -1.70 10.85 2.81
CA ARG A 451 -2.52 10.22 3.87
C ARG A 451 -1.76 10.02 5.17
N ARG A 452 -0.53 9.52 5.09
CA ARG A 452 0.29 9.32 6.29
C ARG A 452 0.58 10.66 6.99
N ALA A 453 0.79 11.72 6.23
CA ALA A 453 0.93 13.06 6.80
C ALA A 453 -0.36 13.54 7.50
N GLU A 454 -1.53 13.29 6.90
CA GLU A 454 -2.84 13.60 7.50
C GLU A 454 -3.10 12.81 8.78
N GLU A 455 -2.86 11.49 8.77
CA GLU A 455 -3.02 10.60 9.93
C GLU A 455 -2.17 11.04 11.12
N LEU A 456 -0.91 11.38 10.85
CA LEU A 456 0.01 11.88 11.88
C LEU A 456 -0.31 13.32 12.27
N GLY A 457 -1.03 14.07 11.43
CA GLY A 457 -1.20 15.50 11.59
C GLY A 457 0.13 16.25 11.47
N SER A 458 0.96 15.84 10.52
CA SER A 458 2.30 16.39 10.23
C SER A 458 2.35 16.99 8.83
N THR A 459 3.46 17.65 8.49
CA THR A 459 3.75 18.09 7.12
C THR A 459 4.76 17.13 6.48
N LEU A 460 4.69 16.94 5.17
CA LEU A 460 5.53 16.03 4.39
C LEU A 460 6.27 16.80 3.29
N LEU A 461 7.56 16.56 3.17
CA LEU A 461 8.37 16.96 2.01
C LEU A 461 8.66 15.70 1.17
N TRP A 462 8.02 15.59 0.01
CA TRP A 462 8.13 14.44 -0.89
C TRP A 462 8.97 14.81 -2.11
N CYS A 463 10.09 14.10 -2.31
CA CYS A 463 11.05 14.36 -3.38
C CYS A 463 11.25 13.07 -4.18
N ASP A 464 10.60 13.00 -5.34
CA ASP A 464 10.58 11.83 -6.23
C ASP A 464 11.53 12.04 -7.41
N GLY A 465 12.63 11.29 -7.42
CA GLY A 465 13.64 11.29 -8.48
C GLY A 465 13.34 10.34 -9.65
N GLY A 466 12.15 9.75 -9.66
CA GLY A 466 11.66 8.90 -10.73
C GLY A 466 11.52 9.61 -12.07
N THR A 467 11.60 8.88 -13.17
CA THR A 467 11.26 9.41 -14.50
C THR A 467 9.76 9.71 -14.56
N GLY A 468 9.42 11.00 -14.59
CA GLY A 468 8.02 11.44 -14.42
C GLY A 468 7.51 11.37 -12.97
N GLY A 469 8.42 11.23 -12.00
CA GLY A 469 8.11 11.22 -10.57
C GLY A 469 7.37 12.48 -10.12
N VAL A 470 6.55 12.36 -9.07
CA VAL A 470 5.72 13.46 -8.57
C VAL A 470 6.32 13.98 -7.27
N SER A 471 6.67 15.26 -7.21
CA SER A 471 7.27 15.90 -6.02
C SER A 471 6.40 17.05 -5.49
N GLY A 472 6.39 17.26 -4.18
CA GLY A 472 5.57 18.31 -3.57
C GLY A 472 5.63 18.37 -2.04
N VAL A 473 4.72 19.19 -1.47
CA VAL A 473 4.49 19.30 -0.03
C VAL A 473 3.04 18.95 0.32
N ALA A 474 2.86 18.09 1.33
CA ALA A 474 1.54 17.63 1.75
C ALA A 474 1.33 17.70 3.27
N GLY A 475 0.06 17.66 3.70
CA GLY A 475 -0.35 17.69 5.10
C GLY A 475 -0.63 19.11 5.60
N LYS A 476 -1.41 19.24 6.68
CA LYS A 476 -1.79 20.54 7.29
C LYS A 476 -2.31 21.59 6.30
N GLY A 477 -3.11 21.14 5.35
CA GLY A 477 -3.73 21.96 4.31
C GLY A 477 -2.91 22.10 3.02
N TYR A 478 -1.68 21.61 3.00
CA TYR A 478 -0.92 21.43 1.76
C TYR A 478 -1.35 20.13 1.07
N ASN A 479 -1.55 20.20 -0.25
CA ASN A 479 -1.79 19.06 -1.14
C ASN A 479 -1.25 19.40 -2.55
N ASP A 480 -0.19 20.22 -2.59
CA ASP A 480 0.31 20.84 -3.80
C ASP A 480 1.38 19.94 -4.42
N VAL A 481 1.13 19.48 -5.65
CA VAL A 481 2.16 18.91 -6.50
C VAL A 481 2.97 20.07 -7.07
N THR A 482 4.22 20.21 -6.63
CA THR A 482 5.08 21.31 -7.05
C THR A 482 5.78 21.02 -8.37
N GLN A 483 6.19 19.77 -8.59
CA GLN A 483 7.01 19.35 -9.74
C GLN A 483 6.58 17.96 -10.20
N VAL A 484 6.59 17.73 -11.52
CA VAL A 484 6.47 16.40 -12.12
C VAL A 484 7.66 16.19 -13.05
N GLY A 485 8.42 15.12 -12.85
CA GLY A 485 9.66 14.83 -13.55
C GLY A 485 10.88 15.55 -12.97
N ALA A 486 11.95 15.63 -13.76
CA ALA A 486 13.22 16.22 -13.34
C ALA A 486 13.13 17.73 -13.11
N GLY A 487 14.03 18.27 -12.29
CA GLY A 487 14.13 19.70 -11.99
C GLY A 487 13.98 20.02 -10.51
N SER A 488 14.98 20.69 -9.95
CA SER A 488 14.95 21.14 -8.55
C SER A 488 13.91 22.23 -8.33
N TRP A 489 13.28 22.23 -7.16
CA TRP A 489 12.30 23.24 -6.78
C TRP A 489 12.43 23.63 -5.31
N THR A 490 11.93 24.83 -4.97
CA THR A 490 11.88 25.35 -3.60
C THR A 490 10.47 25.80 -3.25
N ARG A 491 10.11 25.72 -1.97
CA ARG A 491 8.80 26.16 -1.46
C ARG A 491 8.94 26.64 -0.02
N THR A 492 8.31 27.76 0.31
CA THR A 492 8.13 28.16 1.71
C THR A 492 6.86 27.52 2.25
N ILE A 493 7.00 26.71 3.30
CA ILE A 493 5.90 26.08 4.02
C ILE A 493 5.74 26.76 5.38
N VAL A 494 4.58 26.59 5.98
CA VAL A 494 4.21 27.25 7.24
C VAL A 494 3.84 26.20 8.26
N LEU A 495 4.53 26.23 9.40
CA LEU A 495 4.30 25.29 10.50
C LEU A 495 3.74 26.04 11.72
N PRO A 496 2.83 25.43 12.50
CA PRO A 496 2.29 26.09 13.69
C PRO A 496 3.37 26.25 14.78
N TYR A 497 3.34 27.38 15.48
CA TYR A 497 4.21 27.70 16.61
C TYR A 497 3.39 28.22 17.82
N PRO A 498 3.58 27.66 19.04
CA PRO A 498 4.39 26.48 19.34
C PRO A 498 3.83 25.22 18.64
N PHE A 499 4.73 24.33 18.21
CA PHE A 499 4.31 23.10 17.56
C PHE A 499 3.73 22.14 18.60
N ASN A 500 2.50 21.67 18.36
CA ASN A 500 1.88 20.69 19.24
C ASN A 500 2.44 19.29 18.93
N GLU A 501 3.28 18.73 19.79
CA GLU A 501 3.87 17.40 19.61
C GLU A 501 2.95 16.25 20.00
N ARG A 502 1.73 16.53 20.47
CA ARG A 502 0.77 15.49 20.85
C ARG A 502 0.43 14.62 19.66
N ARG A 503 0.52 13.30 19.88
CA ARG A 503 0.09 12.28 18.94
C ARG A 503 -1.39 12.48 18.59
N THR A 504 -1.76 12.18 17.35
CA THR A 504 -3.17 12.11 16.96
C THR A 504 -3.84 10.89 17.59
N ALA A 505 -5.16 10.81 17.60
CA ALA A 505 -5.83 9.63 18.15
C ALA A 505 -5.49 8.37 17.34
N TYR A 506 -5.35 8.48 16.01
CA TYR A 506 -4.85 7.37 15.21
C TYR A 506 -3.43 6.97 15.61
N LEU A 507 -2.50 7.91 15.81
CA LEU A 507 -1.14 7.55 16.24
C LEU A 507 -1.09 6.94 17.66
N MET A 508 -2.09 7.20 18.51
CA MET A 508 -2.21 6.58 19.83
C MET A 508 -2.82 5.17 19.79
N PHE A 509 -3.88 4.98 19.01
CA PHE A 509 -4.66 3.74 19.00
C PHE A 509 -4.30 2.80 17.84
N GLY A 510 -3.69 3.32 16.78
CA GLY A 510 -3.46 2.61 15.52
C GLY A 510 -4.74 1.97 15.00
N ASP A 511 -4.59 0.76 14.48
CA ASP A 511 -5.70 0.02 13.87
C ASP A 511 -6.65 -0.63 14.90
N THR A 512 -6.42 -0.43 16.21
CA THR A 512 -7.37 -0.90 17.24
C THR A 512 -8.74 -0.26 17.11
N ILE A 513 -8.85 0.84 16.34
CA ILE A 513 -10.11 1.47 16.01
C ILE A 513 -11.08 0.56 15.24
N LEU A 514 -10.59 -0.49 14.58
CA LEU A 514 -11.46 -1.52 13.98
C LEU A 514 -12.39 -2.16 15.02
N LEU A 515 -11.97 -2.25 16.29
CA LEU A 515 -12.83 -2.74 17.37
C LEU A 515 -14.07 -1.87 17.56
N LEU A 516 -13.98 -0.56 17.30
CA LEU A 516 -15.14 0.34 17.33
C LEU A 516 -16.15 -0.04 16.23
N PHE A 517 -15.68 -0.29 15.01
CA PHE A 517 -16.56 -0.69 13.90
C PHE A 517 -17.25 -2.03 14.21
N TRP A 518 -16.52 -3.00 14.76
CA TRP A 518 -17.12 -4.27 15.19
C TRP A 518 -18.05 -4.13 16.40
N ALA A 519 -17.76 -3.21 17.32
CA ALA A 519 -18.66 -2.89 18.43
C ALA A 519 -19.99 -2.30 17.92
N LEU A 520 -19.98 -1.51 16.85
CA LEU A 520 -21.21 -1.01 16.21
C LEU A 520 -22.03 -2.13 15.56
N VAL A 521 -21.37 -3.17 15.02
CA VAL A 521 -22.05 -4.34 14.44
C VAL A 521 -22.65 -5.22 15.54
N VAL A 522 -21.89 -5.56 16.57
CA VAL A 522 -22.29 -6.53 17.60
C VAL A 522 -23.16 -5.88 18.69
N GLY A 523 -22.95 -4.58 18.95
CA GLY A 523 -23.60 -3.83 20.03
C GLY A 523 -25.12 -3.94 20.04
N PRO A 524 -25.84 -3.67 18.93
CA PRO A 524 -27.29 -3.77 18.90
C PRO A 524 -27.81 -5.17 19.25
N SER A 525 -27.16 -6.22 18.73
CA SER A 525 -27.50 -7.61 19.06
C SER A 525 -27.22 -7.95 20.53
N LEU A 526 -26.12 -7.42 21.09
CA LEU A 526 -25.78 -7.61 22.49
C LEU A 526 -26.79 -6.91 23.41
N ILE A 527 -27.20 -5.67 23.08
CA ILE A 527 -28.21 -4.93 23.85
C ILE A 527 -29.56 -5.66 23.81
N HIS A 528 -29.98 -6.14 22.63
CA HIS A 528 -31.20 -6.93 22.50
C HIS A 528 -31.14 -8.19 23.37
N TRP A 529 -30.05 -8.95 23.30
CA TRP A 529 -29.85 -10.14 24.11
C TRP A 529 -29.83 -9.85 25.62
N LEU A 530 -29.19 -8.75 26.03
CA LEU A 530 -29.20 -8.30 27.43
C LEU A 530 -30.62 -7.91 27.88
N SER A 531 -31.42 -7.30 27.01
CA SER A 531 -32.81 -6.95 27.32
C SER A 531 -33.70 -8.19 27.47
N GLU A 532 -33.53 -9.21 26.61
CA GLU A 532 -34.23 -10.49 26.75
C GLU A 532 -33.82 -11.20 28.05
N LEU A 533 -32.53 -11.23 28.38
CA LEU A 533 -32.07 -11.80 29.64
C LEU A 533 -32.67 -11.07 30.85
N GLN A 534 -32.75 -9.74 30.80
CA GLN A 534 -33.36 -8.97 31.88
C GLN A 534 -34.85 -9.30 32.03
N GLU A 535 -35.58 -9.50 30.92
CA GLU A 535 -36.97 -9.94 30.96
C GLU A 535 -37.11 -11.37 31.51
N TYR A 536 -36.24 -12.30 31.09
CA TYR A 536 -36.21 -13.66 31.64
C TYR A 536 -35.94 -13.67 33.15
N VAL A 537 -35.01 -12.84 33.64
CA VAL A 537 -34.72 -12.72 35.08
C VAL A 537 -35.94 -12.14 35.81
N ARG A 538 -36.58 -11.09 35.28
CA ARG A 538 -37.81 -10.53 35.87
C ARG A 538 -38.95 -11.55 35.93
N VAL A 539 -39.13 -12.35 34.88
CA VAL A 539 -40.15 -13.41 34.86
C VAL A 539 -39.80 -14.52 35.86
N ALA A 540 -38.54 -14.92 35.96
CA ALA A 540 -38.07 -15.90 36.92
C ALA A 540 -38.28 -15.43 38.37
N GLU A 541 -37.93 -14.18 38.68
CA GLU A 541 -38.18 -13.54 39.98
C GLU A 541 -39.67 -13.48 40.30
N ALA A 542 -40.51 -13.04 39.35
CA ALA A 542 -41.96 -12.99 39.53
C ALA A 542 -42.57 -14.39 39.78
N THR A 543 -42.08 -15.43 39.10
CA THR A 543 -42.51 -16.81 39.35
C THR A 543 -42.04 -17.32 40.71
N ASN A 544 -40.85 -16.94 41.16
CA ASN A 544 -40.33 -17.35 42.46
C ASN A 544 -41.08 -16.65 43.61
N SER A 545 -41.41 -15.36 43.47
CA SER A 545 -42.25 -14.62 44.43
C SER A 545 -43.66 -15.21 44.55
N ARG A 546 -44.26 -15.68 43.44
CA ARG A 546 -45.55 -16.39 43.52
C ARG A 546 -45.43 -17.74 44.23
N ARG A 547 -44.30 -18.43 44.09
CA ARG A 547 -44.07 -19.72 44.75
C ARG A 547 -43.87 -19.56 46.26
N THR A 548 -43.09 -18.58 46.70
CA THR A 548 -42.92 -18.28 48.12
C THR A 548 -44.22 -17.80 48.77
N GLN A 549 -45.05 -17.06 48.05
CA GLN A 549 -46.38 -16.67 48.54
C GLN A 549 -47.33 -17.89 48.66
N SER A 550 -47.28 -18.83 47.72
CA SER A 550 -48.06 -20.08 47.78
C SER A 550 -47.62 -21.00 48.93
N ASP A 551 -46.34 -21.10 49.23
CA ASP A 551 -45.84 -21.97 50.30
C ASP A 551 -46.14 -21.40 51.70
N SER A 552 -46.23 -20.06 51.82
CA SER A 552 -46.61 -19.39 53.08
C SER A 552 -48.09 -19.54 53.47
N GLN A 553 -48.97 -19.98 52.55
CA GLN A 553 -50.40 -20.21 52.83
C GLN A 553 -50.76 -21.68 53.09
N SER A 554 -49.81 -22.63 53.05
CA SER A 554 -50.12 -24.08 53.23
C SER A 554 -49.72 -24.70 54.58
N PHE A 555 -49.30 -23.91 55.57
CA PHE A 555 -49.18 -24.38 56.97
C PHE A 555 -50.46 -24.08 57.77
N GLY A 556 -51.54 -24.77 57.41
CA GLY A 556 -52.80 -24.82 58.15
C GLY A 556 -53.38 -26.24 58.06
N SER A 557 -53.34 -26.96 59.17
CA SER A 557 -53.76 -28.35 59.32
C SER A 557 -55.18 -28.64 58.83
N VAL A 558 -55.36 -29.53 57.85
CA VAL A 558 -56.60 -30.31 57.69
C VAL A 558 -56.26 -31.72 57.20
N ASN A 559 -56.71 -32.69 57.99
CA ASN A 559 -56.73 -34.13 57.72
C ASN A 559 -58.06 -34.45 56.97
N ILE A 560 -58.09 -35.54 56.17
CA ILE A 560 -59.27 -36.30 55.66
C ILE A 560 -59.47 -36.39 54.12
N ARG A 561 -59.26 -37.64 53.65
CA ARG A 561 -59.94 -38.52 52.66
C ARG A 561 -60.19 -38.13 51.19
N ILE A 562 -59.62 -39.01 50.33
CA ILE A 562 -60.24 -39.88 49.29
C ILE A 562 -61.21 -39.23 48.28
N LEU A 563 -60.80 -39.16 46.99
CA LEU A 563 -61.37 -39.97 45.88
C LEU A 563 -60.71 -39.63 44.54
N MET A 564 -60.21 -40.68 43.88
CA MET A 564 -59.98 -40.70 42.45
C MET A 564 -61.27 -40.32 41.72
N ASN A 565 -61.18 -39.40 40.75
CA ASN A 565 -62.01 -39.55 39.56
C ASN A 565 -61.35 -38.94 38.33
N ALA A 566 -61.28 -39.77 37.30
CA ALA A 566 -60.90 -39.41 35.95
C ALA A 566 -61.89 -38.43 35.35
N THR A 567 -61.40 -37.43 34.63
CA THR A 567 -61.92 -36.89 33.34
C THR A 567 -61.40 -35.47 33.14
N SER A 568 -60.53 -35.28 32.14
CA SER A 568 -60.59 -34.20 31.15
C SER A 568 -59.25 -34.13 30.41
N CYS A 569 -59.10 -35.01 29.42
CA CYS A 569 -58.14 -34.80 28.34
C CYS A 569 -58.69 -33.71 27.42
N ARG A 570 -58.08 -32.52 27.41
CA ARG A 570 -58.15 -31.62 26.26
C ARG A 570 -56.88 -31.76 25.44
N ALA A 571 -57.07 -32.33 24.26
CA ALA A 571 -56.07 -32.53 23.25
C ALA A 571 -55.49 -31.20 22.77
N ILE A 572 -54.17 -31.04 22.92
CA ILE A 572 -53.38 -30.12 22.10
C ILE A 572 -52.63 -30.98 21.11
N LYS A 573 -53.09 -30.94 19.87
CA LYS A 573 -52.56 -31.67 18.72
C LYS A 573 -51.30 -30.94 18.23
N PHE A 574 -50.12 -31.40 18.62
CA PHE A 574 -48.87 -31.02 17.95
C PHE A 574 -48.55 -32.05 16.86
N HIS A 575 -48.67 -31.61 15.61
CA HIS A 575 -48.16 -32.33 14.45
C HIS A 575 -46.63 -32.28 14.50
N CYS A 576 -45.98 -33.44 14.62
CA CYS A 576 -44.54 -33.58 14.51
C CYS A 576 -44.23 -34.67 13.46
N PRO A 577 -43.71 -34.32 12.27
CA PRO A 577 -43.16 -35.30 11.35
C PRO A 577 -41.65 -35.39 11.60
N TYR A 578 -41.21 -36.52 12.16
CA TYR A 578 -40.07 -37.33 11.70
C TYR A 578 -39.58 -38.25 12.82
N ARG A 579 -39.80 -39.55 12.62
CA ARG A 579 -39.15 -40.65 13.34
C ARG A 579 -37.64 -40.58 13.10
N ARG A 580 -36.85 -40.64 14.18
CA ARG A 580 -35.68 -41.53 14.27
C ARG A 580 -35.35 -41.81 15.74
N THR A 581 -35.24 -43.10 16.00
CA THR A 581 -34.92 -43.78 17.26
C THR A 581 -33.55 -43.41 17.80
N CYS A 582 -33.46 -43.09 19.10
CA CYS A 582 -32.21 -43.12 19.85
C CYS A 582 -32.39 -43.95 21.13
N PHE A 583 -31.51 -44.94 21.28
CA PHE A 583 -31.26 -45.72 22.48
C PHE A 583 -30.72 -44.84 23.61
N ILE A 584 -31.16 -45.10 24.84
CA ILE A 584 -30.60 -44.55 26.07
C ILE A 584 -29.73 -45.65 26.70
N PRO A 585 -28.45 -45.41 27.03
CA PRO A 585 -27.79 -46.13 28.10
C PRO A 585 -27.74 -45.25 29.34
N THR A 586 -28.30 -45.79 30.43
CA THR A 586 -28.17 -45.31 31.79
C THR A 586 -26.79 -45.69 32.34
N SER A 587 -25.97 -44.72 32.73
CA SER A 587 -24.92 -44.92 33.74
C SER A 587 -24.61 -43.64 34.51
N SER A 588 -24.24 -43.83 35.78
CA SER A 588 -24.28 -42.89 36.89
C SER A 588 -23.08 -41.92 36.95
N PRO A 589 -23.16 -40.83 37.76
CA PRO A 589 -22.11 -39.84 37.84
C PRO A 589 -21.18 -40.14 39.03
N LYS A 590 -19.88 -40.32 38.77
CA LYS A 590 -18.79 -39.97 39.69
C LYS A 590 -17.46 -40.03 38.94
N GLN A 591 -16.60 -39.06 39.24
CA GLN A 591 -15.24 -38.83 38.73
C GLN A 591 -15.15 -38.02 37.42
N LEU A 592 -14.87 -36.71 37.54
CA LEU A 592 -13.71 -36.08 36.87
C LEU A 592 -13.55 -34.61 37.32
N LEU A 593 -12.90 -34.42 38.47
CA LEU A 593 -12.21 -33.17 38.83
C LEU A 593 -10.71 -33.41 38.60
N ARG A 594 -10.16 -32.90 37.49
CA ARG A 594 -8.76 -32.43 37.33
C ARG A 594 -8.45 -32.20 35.86
N SER A 595 -8.60 -30.95 35.41
CA SER A 595 -7.91 -30.46 34.21
C SER A 595 -7.02 -29.29 34.62
N LYS A 596 -5.70 -29.50 34.54
CA LYS A 596 -4.64 -28.52 34.85
C LYS A 596 -4.56 -27.37 33.82
N PHE A 597 -5.42 -27.37 32.80
CA PHE A 597 -5.41 -26.38 31.72
C PHE A 597 -6.01 -25.02 32.14
N ALA A 598 -6.90 -25.00 33.13
CA ALA A 598 -7.59 -23.79 33.57
C ALA A 598 -6.76 -22.84 34.47
N ARG A 599 -5.59 -23.25 34.96
CA ARG A 599 -4.72 -22.38 35.78
C ARG A 599 -3.67 -21.60 34.99
N SER A 600 -3.37 -22.00 33.75
CA SER A 600 -2.32 -21.35 32.96
C SER A 600 -2.78 -20.09 32.21
N PHE A 601 -4.10 -19.90 32.03
CA PHE A 601 -4.63 -18.80 31.20
C PHE A 601 -4.96 -17.53 32.01
N LEU A 602 -5.17 -17.65 33.33
CA LEU A 602 -5.44 -16.52 34.23
C LEU A 602 -4.17 -15.88 34.80
N GLY A 603 -2.99 -16.50 34.63
CA GLY A 603 -1.71 -15.97 35.09
C GLY A 603 -1.00 -15.05 34.09
N THR A 604 -1.44 -15.02 32.82
CA THR A 604 -0.72 -14.34 31.72
C THR A 604 -1.22 -12.93 31.39
N LEU A 605 -2.26 -12.45 32.08
CA LEU A 605 -2.84 -11.11 31.86
C LEU A 605 -2.28 -10.01 32.79
N ARG A 606 -1.15 -10.26 33.47
CA ARG A 606 -0.49 -9.26 34.32
C ARG A 606 0.95 -8.91 33.95
N SER A 607 1.45 -9.39 32.82
CA SER A 607 2.78 -9.02 32.30
C SER A 607 2.88 -9.39 30.82
N SER A 608 2.78 -8.41 29.92
CA SER A 608 3.47 -8.46 28.62
C SER A 608 3.34 -7.13 27.88
N THR A 609 4.36 -6.30 27.98
CA THR A 609 4.78 -5.35 26.95
C THR A 609 5.81 -6.06 26.05
N LYS A 610 5.41 -7.07 25.27
CA LYS A 610 6.28 -7.63 24.20
C LYS A 610 5.49 -8.06 22.96
N SER A 611 6.13 -7.75 21.83
CA SER A 611 5.80 -7.89 20.40
C SER A 611 4.88 -9.05 20.01
N SER A 612 3.93 -8.73 19.14
CA SER A 612 2.93 -9.60 18.49
C SER A 612 3.50 -10.68 17.56
N ILE A 613 4.81 -10.65 17.26
CA ILE A 613 5.45 -11.54 16.28
C ILE A 613 5.73 -12.95 16.85
N ASP A 614 5.91 -13.10 18.18
CA ASP A 614 6.23 -14.40 18.80
C ASP A 614 5.01 -15.34 18.96
N LEU A 615 3.79 -14.79 18.97
CA LEU A 615 2.56 -15.58 19.07
C LEU A 615 2.33 -16.41 17.79
N ALA A 616 2.70 -15.89 16.62
CA ALA A 616 2.57 -16.58 15.34
C ALA A 616 3.57 -17.74 15.18
N ARG A 617 4.82 -17.57 15.66
CA ARG A 617 5.84 -18.65 15.64
C ARG A 617 5.53 -19.79 16.61
N THR A 618 4.91 -19.48 17.76
CA THR A 618 4.61 -20.49 18.78
C THR A 618 3.45 -21.42 18.37
N LEU A 619 2.52 -20.94 17.54
CA LEU A 619 1.41 -21.74 17.03
C LEU A 619 1.81 -22.70 15.89
N LEU A 620 2.90 -22.40 15.16
CA LEU A 620 3.38 -23.24 14.04
C LEU A 620 4.30 -24.41 14.47
N ARG A 621 4.84 -24.43 15.69
CA ARG A 621 5.83 -25.44 16.10
C ARG A 621 5.30 -26.63 16.90
N LYS A 622 3.98 -26.78 17.06
CA LYS A 622 3.42 -27.80 17.99
C LYS A 622 2.39 -28.73 17.35
N ARG A 623 2.81 -29.57 16.41
CA ARG A 623 2.29 -30.95 16.21
C ARG A 623 2.99 -31.69 15.07
N SER A 624 3.89 -32.60 15.43
CA SER A 624 4.14 -33.83 14.64
C SER A 624 4.37 -34.96 15.62
N SER A 625 3.30 -35.70 15.91
CA SER A 625 3.37 -37.09 16.35
C SER A 625 1.97 -37.70 16.25
N LYS A 626 1.79 -38.58 15.25
CA LYS A 626 0.99 -39.81 15.34
C LYS A 626 1.20 -40.61 14.06
N GLY A 627 1.63 -41.84 14.26
CA GLY A 627 2.18 -42.72 13.23
C GLY A 627 1.15 -43.28 12.26
N VAL A 628 1.69 -43.67 11.11
CA VAL A 628 1.08 -44.55 10.12
C VAL A 628 2.14 -45.60 9.79
N GLN A 629 1.75 -46.87 9.88
CA GLN A 629 2.57 -48.02 9.52
C GLN A 629 2.86 -48.01 8.01
N THR A 630 4.13 -48.12 7.64
CA THR A 630 4.59 -48.42 6.28
C THR A 630 5.19 -49.82 6.25
N TYR A 631 4.68 -50.67 5.36
CA TYR A 631 5.42 -51.82 4.83
C TYR A 631 6.58 -51.30 3.98
N GLY A 632 7.77 -51.83 4.24
CA GLY A 632 9.03 -51.34 3.67
C GLY A 632 9.38 -51.98 2.34
N TRP A 633 10.22 -51.27 1.59
CA TRP A 633 11.32 -51.79 0.78
C TRP A 633 12.48 -50.79 0.93
N THR A 634 13.66 -51.34 1.24
CA THR A 634 14.92 -50.65 1.50
C THR A 634 15.69 -50.41 0.19
N ASP A 635 16.34 -49.25 0.05
CA ASP A 635 17.80 -49.20 -0.11
C ASP A 635 18.39 -47.76 -0.07
N GLN A 636 19.33 -47.61 0.85
CA GLN A 636 20.59 -46.86 0.83
C GLN A 636 20.65 -45.40 0.33
N PHE A 637 20.69 -44.46 1.29
CA PHE A 637 21.63 -43.34 1.27
C PHE A 637 22.09 -43.01 2.71
N TYR A 638 23.40 -43.07 2.95
CA TYR A 638 24.04 -42.64 4.19
C TYR A 638 24.12 -41.10 4.21
N LEU A 639 23.59 -40.49 5.27
CA LEU A 639 23.79 -39.07 5.59
C LEU A 639 25.00 -38.95 6.50
N ILE A 640 26.06 -38.31 6.00
CA ILE A 640 27.23 -37.90 6.77
C ILE A 640 26.81 -36.74 7.66
N THR A 641 26.93 -36.91 8.98
CA THR A 641 26.64 -35.88 9.97
C THR A 641 27.94 -35.29 10.52
N ARG A 642 27.84 -34.05 11.01
CA ARG A 642 28.91 -33.12 11.42
C ARG A 642 29.81 -33.61 12.59
N GLU A 643 29.75 -34.89 12.94
CA GLU A 643 30.51 -35.53 14.02
C GLU A 643 31.69 -36.36 13.49
N ASP A 644 31.80 -36.53 12.16
CA ASP A 644 32.88 -37.31 11.51
C ASP A 644 34.19 -36.51 11.25
N PHE A 645 34.27 -35.26 11.72
CA PHE A 645 35.49 -34.45 11.66
C PHE A 645 36.01 -34.13 13.07
N ALA A 646 36.50 -35.17 13.76
CA ALA A 646 37.45 -35.01 14.86
C ALA A 646 38.83 -35.50 14.37
N GLY A 647 39.56 -34.60 13.72
CA GLY A 647 40.94 -34.78 13.32
C GLY A 647 41.86 -34.01 14.25
N ASP A 648 42.58 -34.76 15.06
CA ASP A 648 43.65 -34.40 15.99
C ASP A 648 44.72 -33.49 15.35
N SER A 649 45.04 -32.37 16.00
CA SER A 649 46.32 -31.67 15.79
C SER A 649 46.73 -30.96 17.08
N SER A 650 47.54 -31.67 17.86
CA SER A 650 48.27 -31.17 19.01
C SER A 650 49.55 -30.42 18.60
N HIS A 651 50.00 -29.55 19.50
CA HIS A 651 51.28 -28.84 19.54
C HIS A 651 51.55 -27.77 18.45
N TRP A 652 51.58 -26.50 18.84
CA TRP A 652 52.82 -25.73 19.11
C TRP A 652 52.49 -24.49 19.97
N VAL A 653 53.21 -24.35 21.08
CA VAL A 653 53.25 -23.19 21.98
C VAL A 653 54.51 -22.40 21.63
N LEU A 654 54.40 -21.11 21.31
CA LEU A 654 55.44 -20.07 21.43
C LEU A 654 54.71 -18.71 21.49
N THR A 655 54.51 -18.15 22.69
CA THR A 655 55.24 -17.01 23.28
C THR A 655 55.16 -15.70 22.48
N GLU A 656 54.36 -14.77 23.03
CA GLU A 656 54.51 -13.32 22.82
C GLU A 656 55.84 -12.85 23.40
N GLU A 657 56.69 -12.24 22.57
CA GLU A 657 57.62 -11.18 22.96
C GLU A 657 58.27 -10.55 21.71
N GLY A 658 58.19 -9.22 21.60
CA GLY A 658 59.27 -8.41 21.07
C GLY A 658 59.23 -7.95 19.60
N LEU A 659 59.54 -6.65 19.46
CA LEU A 659 59.97 -5.88 18.30
C LEU A 659 58.90 -5.38 17.32
N SER A 660 59.05 -4.22 16.70
CA SER A 660 59.82 -2.98 16.93
C SER A 660 59.43 -2.06 15.77
N SER A 661 59.41 -0.76 16.03
CA SER A 661 59.67 0.32 15.08
C SER A 661 60.12 -0.10 13.67
N TYR A 662 59.34 0.27 12.65
CA TYR A 662 59.85 0.51 11.31
C TYR A 662 59.55 1.94 10.90
N GLU A 663 60.61 2.74 10.91
CA GLU A 663 60.71 4.04 10.26
C GLU A 663 60.41 3.89 8.76
N SER A 664 59.56 4.77 8.25
CA SER A 664 59.35 4.92 6.80
C SER A 664 60.43 5.85 6.24
N PRO A 665 61.17 5.46 5.20
CA PRO A 665 62.20 6.30 4.62
C PRO A 665 61.57 7.41 3.77
N SER A 666 61.96 8.65 4.08
CA SER A 666 61.75 9.86 3.30
C SER A 666 62.45 9.75 1.94
N MET A 667 61.68 9.93 0.86
CA MET A 667 62.24 10.19 -0.47
C MET A 667 62.36 11.70 -0.70
N PRO A 668 63.46 12.18 -1.32
CA PRO A 668 63.72 13.60 -1.47
C PRO A 668 62.95 14.21 -2.65
N PHE A 669 62.35 15.37 -2.40
CA PHE A 669 61.78 16.26 -3.41
C PHE A 669 62.89 16.79 -4.35
N ALA A 670 62.70 16.61 -5.65
CA ALA A 670 63.42 17.33 -6.69
C ALA A 670 62.67 18.65 -7.03
N PRO A 671 63.37 19.76 -7.32
CA PRO A 671 62.74 21.05 -7.58
C PRO A 671 62.27 21.12 -9.04
N ILE A 672 60.97 21.36 -9.24
CA ILE A 672 60.41 21.66 -10.56
C ILE A 672 60.57 23.15 -10.85
N SER A 673 61.17 23.39 -12.00
CA SER A 673 61.48 24.66 -12.63
C SER A 673 60.23 25.50 -12.94
N SER A 674 60.38 26.79 -12.69
CA SER A 674 59.58 27.92 -13.19
C SER A 674 59.22 27.82 -14.67
N PHE A 675 57.94 28.01 -14.99
CA PHE A 675 57.46 28.46 -16.30
C PHE A 675 56.71 29.80 -16.15
N PRO A 676 56.77 30.67 -17.18
CA PRO A 676 56.45 32.09 -17.06
C PRO A 676 54.98 32.41 -17.36
N ASP A 677 54.49 33.49 -16.74
CA ASP A 677 53.17 34.08 -16.92
C ASP A 677 52.92 34.56 -18.37
N PRO A 678 51.69 34.40 -18.91
CA PRO A 678 51.24 35.15 -20.07
C PRO A 678 50.65 36.52 -19.66
N PRO A 679 50.76 37.55 -20.51
CA PRO A 679 50.55 38.94 -20.12
C PRO A 679 49.09 39.37 -20.07
N LEU A 680 48.79 40.27 -19.14
CA LEU A 680 47.61 41.15 -19.12
C LEU A 680 47.53 42.01 -20.39
N PRO A 681 46.31 42.42 -20.78
CA PRO A 681 46.08 43.75 -21.30
C PRO A 681 45.30 44.61 -20.30
N ASP A 682 45.92 45.72 -19.91
CA ASP A 682 45.25 46.92 -19.39
C ASP A 682 44.28 47.49 -20.43
N LEU A 683 43.14 48.04 -19.98
CA LEU A 683 42.72 49.43 -20.23
C LEU A 683 41.28 49.71 -19.74
N LEU A 684 41.23 50.50 -18.65
CA LEU A 684 40.44 51.74 -18.41
C LEU A 684 38.91 51.80 -18.62
N LEU A 685 38.23 52.09 -17.50
CA LEU A 685 37.30 53.22 -17.24
C LEU A 685 36.29 53.65 -18.32
N HIS A 686 34.98 53.49 -18.06
CA HIS A 686 34.09 54.56 -17.55
C HIS A 686 32.60 54.16 -17.50
N SER A 687 31.91 54.73 -16.50
CA SER A 687 30.51 55.19 -16.46
C SER A 687 29.34 54.20 -16.50
N THR A 688 28.60 54.18 -15.38
CA THR A 688 27.14 54.02 -15.26
C THR A 688 26.39 54.93 -16.24
N PRO A 689 25.19 54.56 -16.75
CA PRO A 689 23.97 54.89 -15.99
C PRO A 689 22.76 53.94 -16.17
N GLU A 690 21.87 54.07 -15.19
CA GLU A 690 20.39 54.06 -15.21
C GLU A 690 19.58 53.06 -16.04
N ALA A 691 18.64 52.47 -15.31
CA ALA A 691 17.50 51.73 -15.80
C ALA A 691 16.53 52.59 -16.62
N THR A 692 16.01 52.02 -17.71
CA THR A 692 14.78 52.52 -18.34
C THR A 692 13.98 51.33 -18.86
N TYR A 693 12.76 51.17 -18.34
CA TYR A 693 11.73 50.27 -18.86
C TYR A 693 11.27 50.74 -20.24
N ILE A 694 11.21 49.85 -21.22
CA ILE A 694 10.38 50.03 -22.42
C ILE A 694 9.66 48.72 -22.72
N SER A 695 8.33 48.77 -22.54
CA SER A 695 7.34 47.84 -23.09
C SER A 695 7.19 48.07 -24.59
N LEU A 696 7.18 47.01 -25.39
CA LEU A 696 6.64 47.06 -26.76
C LEU A 696 5.84 45.78 -27.06
N SER A 697 4.55 46.01 -27.29
CA SER A 697 3.58 45.17 -27.98
C SER A 697 3.72 45.31 -29.50
N GLU A 698 3.42 44.25 -30.24
CA GLU A 698 2.79 44.16 -31.61
C GLU A 698 3.15 42.76 -32.17
N SER A 699 2.22 41.81 -32.30
CA SER A 699 1.13 41.65 -33.28
C SER A 699 1.57 41.46 -34.74
N SER A 700 1.46 40.22 -35.22
CA SER A 700 1.08 39.81 -36.60
C SER A 700 1.05 38.27 -36.61
N THR A 701 -0.08 37.55 -36.65
CA THR A 701 -1.11 37.30 -37.68
C THR A 701 -0.59 36.88 -39.07
N SER A 702 -0.63 35.57 -39.32
CA SER A 702 -1.05 34.90 -40.59
C SER A 702 -0.96 33.37 -40.34
N SER A 703 -2.06 32.64 -40.13
CA SER A 703 -3.14 32.19 -41.03
C SER A 703 -2.94 30.75 -41.53
N LEU A 704 -3.80 29.85 -41.01
CA LEU A 704 -4.46 28.65 -41.58
C LEU A 704 -3.61 27.51 -42.22
N ASP A 705 -3.81 26.21 -41.91
CA ASP A 705 -5.07 25.43 -42.01
C ASP A 705 -5.26 24.26 -40.99
N TYR A 706 -6.49 24.20 -40.43
CA TYR A 706 -7.41 23.10 -40.05
C TYR A 706 -7.00 21.71 -39.45
N HIS A 707 -7.27 21.57 -38.13
CA HIS A 707 -8.11 20.63 -37.31
C HIS A 707 -8.56 19.20 -37.77
N PRO A 708 -8.94 18.24 -36.85
CA PRO A 708 -9.64 18.46 -35.56
C PRO A 708 -9.23 17.60 -34.32
N THR A 709 -9.29 18.22 -33.12
CA THR A 709 -9.73 17.60 -31.84
C THR A 709 -10.10 18.72 -30.86
N GLU A 710 -11.39 19.08 -30.81
CA GLU A 710 -11.99 19.98 -29.83
C GLU A 710 -12.76 19.17 -28.78
N LEU A 711 -12.35 19.25 -27.50
CA LEU A 711 -13.26 19.07 -26.33
C LEU A 711 -12.63 19.52 -24.98
N ALA A 712 -11.69 20.48 -24.98
CA ALA A 712 -11.01 20.90 -23.74
C ALA A 712 -10.96 22.42 -23.44
N GLU A 713 -11.48 23.32 -24.30
CA GLU A 713 -11.28 24.78 -24.12
C GLU A 713 -12.53 25.62 -23.83
N LEU A 714 -13.62 25.02 -23.33
CA LEU A 714 -14.85 25.77 -22.97
C LEU A 714 -14.94 26.19 -21.49
N ALA A 715 -13.81 26.31 -20.78
CA ALA A 715 -13.78 26.65 -19.35
C ALA A 715 -12.99 27.91 -18.94
N LEU A 716 -12.50 28.73 -19.87
CA LEU A 716 -11.64 29.88 -19.52
C LEU A 716 -12.04 31.26 -20.06
N SER A 717 -13.29 31.46 -20.49
CA SER A 717 -13.79 32.79 -20.90
C SER A 717 -14.97 33.27 -20.04
N PHE A 718 -14.68 33.69 -18.82
CA PHE A 718 -15.56 34.62 -18.08
C PHE A 718 -14.79 35.91 -17.76
N PRO A 719 -15.37 37.10 -18.07
CA PRO A 719 -14.71 38.37 -17.80
C PRO A 719 -14.74 38.71 -16.30
N LEU A 720 -13.63 39.27 -15.81
CA LEU A 720 -13.49 39.84 -14.47
C LEU A 720 -14.50 41.00 -14.25
N PRO A 721 -15.16 41.09 -13.08
CA PRO A 721 -15.99 42.24 -12.76
C PRO A 721 -15.12 43.45 -12.33
N PRO A 722 -15.58 44.68 -12.60
CA PRO A 722 -14.79 45.89 -12.37
C PRO A 722 -14.63 46.21 -10.87
N THR A 723 -13.41 46.58 -10.51
CA THR A 723 -13.02 47.18 -9.23
C THR A 723 -13.44 48.65 -9.16
N HIS A 724 -14.04 49.04 -8.03
CA HIS A 724 -14.48 50.36 -7.55
C HIS A 724 -15.95 50.77 -7.79
N VAL A 725 -16.70 50.92 -6.68
CA VAL A 725 -17.67 52.00 -6.34
C VAL A 725 -17.91 51.92 -4.78
N PRO A 726 -18.18 53.05 -4.08
CA PRO A 726 -17.74 53.29 -2.71
C PRO A 726 -18.75 52.93 -1.61
N THR A 727 -18.23 52.89 -0.38
CA THR A 727 -18.93 52.68 0.88
C THR A 727 -20.02 53.73 1.13
N SER A 728 -21.28 53.30 1.24
CA SER A 728 -22.34 54.09 1.87
C SER A 728 -22.82 53.40 3.15
N VAL A 729 -22.67 54.12 4.26
CA VAL A 729 -23.31 53.87 5.55
C VAL A 729 -24.83 54.04 5.40
N LEU A 730 -25.64 53.08 5.89
CA LEU A 730 -26.87 53.32 6.68
C LEU A 730 -27.66 52.01 6.97
N THR A 731 -27.67 51.67 8.26
CA THR A 731 -28.82 51.27 9.10
C THR A 731 -29.82 50.17 8.70
N SER A 732 -29.88 49.19 9.63
CA SER A 732 -31.09 48.74 10.35
C SER A 732 -31.91 47.56 9.81
N SER A 733 -31.95 46.52 10.65
CA SER A 733 -33.15 45.79 11.10
C SER A 733 -34.01 45.07 10.06
N ALA A 734 -33.93 43.73 10.05
CA ALA A 734 -34.96 42.84 10.59
C ALA A 734 -34.70 41.39 10.15
N VAL A 735 -35.24 40.44 10.92
CA VAL A 735 -35.33 39.00 10.62
C VAL A 735 -34.13 38.14 11.05
N ALA A 736 -33.89 38.14 12.37
CA ALA A 736 -33.35 36.97 13.08
C ALA A 736 -33.92 36.94 14.52
N ARG A 737 -35.18 36.53 14.64
CA ARG A 737 -35.81 36.11 15.91
C ARG A 737 -36.56 34.80 15.69
N ALA A 738 -36.06 33.75 16.32
CA ALA A 738 -36.63 32.43 16.64
C ALA A 738 -35.48 31.43 16.42
N LEU A 739 -34.79 30.89 17.42
CA LEU A 739 -35.22 30.40 18.72
C LEU A 739 -34.02 30.44 19.68
N ALA A 740 -34.11 31.26 20.73
CA ALA A 740 -33.27 31.11 21.91
C ALA A 740 -34.12 31.41 23.13
N THR A 741 -34.38 30.39 23.94
CA THR A 741 -34.96 30.52 25.27
C THR A 741 -34.06 29.80 26.25
N LYS A 742 -33.36 30.63 27.07
CA LYS A 742 -33.30 30.63 28.54
C LYS A 742 -32.76 29.36 29.21
N SER A 743 -31.81 29.42 30.14
CA SER A 743 -31.78 30.30 31.32
C SER A 743 -30.38 30.32 31.97
N ILE A 744 -29.79 31.48 32.31
CA ILE A 744 -29.83 32.23 33.59
C ILE A 744 -28.55 32.06 34.44
N ILE A 745 -27.75 33.15 34.44
CA ILE A 745 -27.12 33.90 35.56
C ILE A 745 -26.39 33.13 36.67
N SER A 746 -25.07 33.32 36.82
CA SER A 746 -24.50 34.37 37.71
C SER A 746 -22.97 34.32 37.73
N GLU A 747 -22.38 35.51 37.63
CA GLU A 747 -20.99 35.82 37.93
C GLU A 747 -20.65 35.57 39.41
N THR A 748 -19.43 35.08 39.66
CA THR A 748 -18.52 35.63 40.68
C THR A 748 -17.09 35.25 40.30
N GLY A 749 -16.24 36.27 40.13
CA GLY A 749 -14.80 36.09 40.01
C GLY A 749 -14.17 35.88 41.39
N SER A 750 -13.13 35.06 41.43
CA SER A 750 -12.05 35.17 42.41
C SER A 750 -10.88 34.29 41.97
N ASP A 751 -9.69 34.90 41.96
CA ASP A 751 -8.39 34.25 41.88
C ASP A 751 -8.31 32.99 42.77
N PHE A 752 -7.68 31.92 42.29
CA PHE A 752 -6.96 31.03 43.19
C PHE A 752 -5.82 30.27 42.51
N SER A 753 -4.69 30.32 43.19
CA SER A 753 -3.41 29.72 42.91
C SER A 753 -3.45 28.19 42.86
N SER A 754 -2.48 27.64 42.13
CA SER A 754 -1.99 26.27 42.17
C SER A 754 -1.77 25.76 43.60
N ASP A 755 -2.27 24.55 43.90
CA ASP A 755 -1.45 23.41 44.35
C ASP A 755 -2.27 22.14 44.65
N LEU A 756 -1.63 20.99 44.37
CA LEU A 756 -1.83 19.65 44.95
C LEU A 756 -3.23 19.02 44.91
N TYR A 757 -3.39 17.91 44.15
CA TYR A 757 -4.02 16.70 44.70
C TYR A 757 -3.60 15.40 43.99
N SER A 758 -2.98 14.55 44.81
CA SER A 758 -2.80 13.11 44.65
C SER A 758 -4.16 12.40 44.60
N SER A 759 -4.41 11.58 43.58
CA SER A 759 -5.62 10.76 43.48
C SER A 759 -5.33 9.31 43.87
N ARG A 760 -5.80 8.96 45.08
CA ARG A 760 -5.95 7.59 45.58
C ARG A 760 -7.00 6.83 44.76
N SER A 761 -6.66 5.61 44.37
CA SER A 761 -7.60 4.63 43.82
C SER A 761 -8.50 4.05 44.91
N LEU A 762 -9.82 4.07 44.69
CA LEU A 762 -10.78 3.21 45.38
C LEU A 762 -11.75 2.63 44.35
N ALA A 763 -11.64 1.33 44.10
CA ALA A 763 -12.61 0.55 43.36
C ALA A 763 -13.54 -0.16 44.37
N PRO A 764 -14.87 -0.13 44.19
CA PRO A 764 -15.75 -0.97 44.98
C PRO A 764 -15.92 -2.35 44.33
N SER A 765 -15.65 -3.40 45.10
CA SER A 765 -15.99 -4.78 44.75
C SER A 765 -17.45 -5.07 45.07
N PHE A 766 -18.26 -5.41 44.07
CA PHE A 766 -19.52 -6.11 44.27
C PHE A 766 -19.38 -7.54 43.75
N GLY A 767 -19.45 -8.51 44.66
CA GLY A 767 -19.50 -9.93 44.35
C GLY A 767 -20.91 -10.47 44.57
N LEU A 768 -21.50 -11.03 43.52
CA LEU A 768 -22.66 -11.93 43.59
C LEU A 768 -22.36 -13.17 42.74
N PRO A 769 -22.62 -14.40 43.26
CA PRO A 769 -22.40 -15.62 42.51
C PRO A 769 -23.63 -15.93 41.66
N VAL A 770 -23.46 -16.02 40.34
CA VAL A 770 -24.48 -16.56 39.42
C VAL A 770 -24.00 -17.91 38.89
N ASP A 771 -24.87 -18.90 39.03
CA ASP A 771 -24.67 -20.31 38.70
C ASP A 771 -24.56 -20.54 37.18
N ILE A 772 -23.47 -21.17 36.71
CA ILE A 772 -23.07 -21.25 35.28
C ILE A 772 -23.39 -22.64 34.69
N ASP A 773 -24.67 -23.04 34.68
CA ASP A 773 -25.08 -24.26 33.96
C ASP A 773 -26.04 -24.04 32.79
N LEU A 774 -26.53 -22.80 32.55
CA LEU A 774 -27.42 -22.50 31.41
C LEU A 774 -26.69 -22.03 30.13
N ALA A 775 -25.36 -21.86 30.15
CA ALA A 775 -24.57 -21.33 29.02
C ALA A 775 -24.02 -22.40 28.04
N LYS A 776 -24.37 -23.69 28.22
CA LYS A 776 -23.79 -24.79 27.42
C LYS A 776 -24.49 -25.05 26.07
N SER A 777 -25.74 -24.63 25.89
CA SER A 777 -26.52 -24.97 24.68
C SER A 777 -26.14 -24.15 23.44
N LYS A 778 -25.80 -22.85 23.59
CA LYS A 778 -25.54 -21.93 22.48
C LYS A 778 -24.05 -21.73 22.12
N ARG A 779 -23.14 -22.37 22.87
CA ARG A 779 -21.67 -22.33 22.65
C ARG A 779 -21.22 -23.04 21.35
N ARG A 780 -22.11 -23.79 20.70
CA ARG A 780 -21.82 -24.48 19.43
C ARG A 780 -21.64 -23.52 18.26
N ASP A 781 -22.32 -22.36 18.25
CA ASP A 781 -22.28 -21.43 17.11
C ASP A 781 -20.96 -20.65 16.98
N LEU A 782 -20.36 -20.19 18.09
CA LEU A 782 -19.07 -19.48 18.05
C LEU A 782 -17.90 -20.39 17.62
N SER A 783 -17.96 -21.68 17.96
CA SER A 783 -16.94 -22.67 17.55
C SER A 783 -17.02 -23.05 16.07
N SER A 784 -18.16 -22.74 15.42
CA SER A 784 -18.39 -22.97 14.00
C SER A 784 -17.73 -21.87 13.17
N ILE A 785 -17.80 -20.62 13.64
CA ILE A 785 -17.16 -19.45 13.01
C ILE A 785 -15.64 -19.59 13.02
N THR A 786 -15.04 -20.00 14.15
CA THR A 786 -13.58 -20.19 14.25
C THR A 786 -13.06 -21.37 13.43
N ARG A 787 -13.81 -22.47 13.30
CA ARG A 787 -13.47 -23.58 12.41
C ARG A 787 -13.59 -23.21 10.93
N PHE A 788 -14.60 -22.41 10.58
CA PHE A 788 -14.82 -21.91 9.23
C PHE A 788 -13.67 -21.05 8.69
N PHE A 789 -13.10 -20.14 9.50
CA PHE A 789 -11.92 -19.35 9.10
C PHE A 789 -10.68 -20.22 8.86
N VAL A 790 -10.50 -21.29 9.65
CA VAL A 790 -9.39 -22.24 9.48
C VAL A 790 -9.57 -23.11 8.23
N ASP A 791 -10.81 -23.44 7.84
CA ASP A 791 -11.08 -24.23 6.64
C ASP A 791 -10.99 -23.40 5.34
N ILE A 792 -11.28 -22.08 5.39
CA ILE A 792 -11.00 -21.16 4.28
C ILE A 792 -9.50 -21.04 4.00
N LEU A 793 -8.67 -20.96 5.05
CA LEU A 793 -7.21 -20.93 4.92
C LEU A 793 -6.62 -22.23 4.35
N LYS A 794 -7.34 -23.36 4.43
CA LYS A 794 -6.92 -24.65 3.85
C LYS A 794 -7.33 -24.84 2.39
N LEU A 795 -8.28 -24.06 1.88
CA LEU A 795 -8.77 -24.16 0.50
C LEU A 795 -7.81 -23.52 -0.52
N ILE A 796 -6.74 -22.86 -0.06
CA ILE A 796 -5.68 -22.25 -0.88
C ILE A 796 -4.64 -23.33 -1.22
N ARG A 797 -5.04 -24.38 -1.95
CA ARG A 797 -4.13 -25.32 -2.60
C ARG A 797 -4.54 -25.41 -4.07
N THR A 798 -3.60 -25.06 -4.94
CA THR A 798 -3.76 -24.90 -6.39
C THR A 798 -3.79 -26.26 -7.08
N ASP A 799 -4.91 -26.61 -7.70
CA ASP A 799 -4.95 -27.55 -8.82
C ASP A 799 -4.78 -26.75 -10.12
N VAL A 800 -3.86 -27.20 -10.97
CA VAL A 800 -3.58 -26.63 -12.30
C VAL A 800 -4.76 -26.94 -13.21
N VAL A 801 -5.45 -25.90 -13.71
CA VAL A 801 -6.52 -26.04 -14.70
C VAL A 801 -5.90 -25.99 -16.09
N ASP A 802 -5.89 -27.14 -16.76
CA ASP A 802 -5.43 -27.30 -18.13
C ASP A 802 -6.49 -26.75 -19.11
N PHE A 803 -6.18 -25.65 -19.81
CA PHE A 803 -7.05 -25.04 -20.81
C PHE A 803 -6.84 -25.74 -22.16
N GLY A 804 -7.41 -26.93 -22.31
CA GLY A 804 -7.47 -27.66 -23.58
C GLY A 804 -8.60 -27.16 -24.48
N GLY A 805 -8.25 -26.38 -25.50
CA GLY A 805 -9.14 -25.98 -26.60
C GLY A 805 -8.39 -25.14 -27.63
N GLU A 806 -7.82 -25.78 -28.65
CA GLU A 806 -7.19 -25.09 -29.77
C GLU A 806 -8.22 -24.19 -30.48
N MET A 807 -7.93 -22.89 -30.56
CA MET A 807 -8.74 -21.95 -31.35
C MET A 807 -8.56 -22.25 -32.83
N ASP A 808 -9.67 -22.43 -33.55
CA ASP A 808 -9.68 -22.65 -34.99
C ASP A 808 -9.40 -21.35 -35.75
N TYR A 809 -8.18 -21.21 -36.26
CA TYR A 809 -7.73 -20.08 -37.08
C TYR A 809 -7.93 -20.30 -38.59
N SER A 810 -8.64 -21.35 -39.02
CA SER A 810 -8.77 -21.72 -40.44
C SER A 810 -9.37 -20.62 -41.34
N ASN A 811 -10.01 -19.59 -40.77
CA ASN A 811 -10.61 -18.47 -41.51
C ASN A 811 -9.90 -17.12 -41.35
N TYR A 812 -8.77 -17.04 -40.65
CA TYR A 812 -8.00 -15.80 -40.52
C TYR A 812 -6.83 -15.77 -41.52
N GLN A 813 -7.02 -15.08 -42.65
CA GLN A 813 -5.95 -14.82 -43.62
C GLN A 813 -5.29 -13.49 -43.30
N TRP A 814 -4.21 -13.55 -42.51
CA TRP A 814 -3.33 -12.41 -42.27
C TRP A 814 -2.55 -12.09 -43.56
N PHE A 815 -2.42 -10.80 -43.90
CA PHE A 815 -1.58 -10.29 -45.02
C PHE A 815 -2.09 -10.55 -46.46
N GLN A 816 -3.40 -10.53 -46.70
CA GLN A 816 -3.96 -10.56 -48.07
C GLN A 816 -3.62 -9.29 -48.88
N ASP A 817 -3.53 -8.13 -48.22
CA ASP A 817 -3.20 -6.88 -48.89
C ASP A 817 -1.68 -6.63 -48.81
N PRO A 818 -0.93 -6.69 -49.93
CA PRO A 818 0.46 -6.28 -49.94
C PRO A 818 0.53 -4.80 -49.51
N PRO A 819 1.48 -4.43 -48.63
CA PRO A 819 1.64 -3.04 -48.23
C PRO A 819 1.74 -2.16 -49.49
N PRO A 820 1.13 -0.96 -49.49
CA PRO A 820 1.11 -0.08 -50.66
C PRO A 820 2.53 0.10 -51.18
N ARG A 821 2.75 -0.25 -52.46
CA ARG A 821 4.05 -0.10 -53.11
C ARG A 821 4.53 1.33 -52.88
N GLN A 822 5.69 1.47 -52.23
CA GLN A 822 6.38 2.74 -52.17
C GLN A 822 6.47 3.31 -53.59
N PRO A 823 6.16 4.60 -53.79
CA PRO A 823 6.23 5.22 -55.11
C PRO A 823 7.61 4.97 -55.70
N ALA A 824 7.63 4.60 -56.99
CA ALA A 824 8.85 4.24 -57.69
C ALA A 824 9.94 5.30 -57.44
N PRO A 825 11.18 4.89 -57.10
CA PRO A 825 12.26 5.83 -56.83
C PRO A 825 12.37 6.80 -58.00
N GLN A 826 12.28 8.09 -57.68
CA GLN A 826 12.45 9.17 -58.64
C GLN A 826 13.76 8.97 -59.40
N ALA A 827 13.71 9.19 -60.71
CA ALA A 827 14.85 9.04 -61.61
C ALA A 827 16.11 9.71 -61.02
N PRO A 828 17.29 9.07 -61.17
CA PRO A 828 18.50 9.45 -60.46
C PRO A 828 18.86 10.91 -60.75
N SER A 829 18.63 11.76 -59.75
CA SER A 829 19.23 13.08 -59.68
C SER A 829 20.75 12.91 -59.55
N ALA A 830 21.46 13.85 -60.19
CA ALA A 830 22.91 13.88 -60.37
C ALA A 830 23.72 13.37 -59.16
N PRO A 831 24.88 12.72 -59.38
CA PRO A 831 25.66 12.06 -58.35
C PRO A 831 25.88 12.98 -57.14
N GLN A 832 25.15 12.70 -56.05
CA GLN A 832 25.35 13.37 -54.78
C GLN A 832 26.78 13.10 -54.33
N ALA A 833 27.48 14.19 -54.01
CA ALA A 833 28.82 14.15 -53.44
C ALA A 833 28.85 13.12 -52.30
N THR A 834 29.79 12.17 -52.41
CA THR A 834 30.08 11.14 -51.41
C THR A 834 29.94 11.72 -50.00
N ALA A 835 28.94 11.24 -49.26
CA ALA A 835 28.77 11.61 -47.86
C ALA A 835 30.09 11.35 -47.12
N PRO A 836 30.53 12.28 -46.25
CA PRO A 836 31.76 12.09 -45.49
C PRO A 836 31.69 10.78 -44.71
N ALA A 837 32.78 10.02 -44.73
CA ALA A 837 32.87 8.73 -44.04
C ALA A 837 32.44 8.91 -42.57
N TYR A 838 31.47 8.10 -42.13
CA TYR A 838 30.97 8.13 -40.77
C TYR A 838 32.10 7.79 -39.79
N VAL A 839 32.41 8.71 -38.88
CA VAL A 839 33.36 8.51 -37.78
C VAL A 839 32.54 8.36 -36.50
N PRO A 840 32.50 7.17 -35.87
CA PRO A 840 31.73 6.96 -34.65
C PRO A 840 32.28 7.80 -33.49
N LEU A 841 31.38 8.25 -32.60
CA LEU A 841 31.76 8.98 -31.38
C LEU A 841 32.54 8.04 -30.43
N PRO A 842 33.51 8.53 -29.65
CA PRO A 842 34.30 7.70 -28.72
C PRO A 842 33.45 6.86 -27.75
N GLY A 843 32.34 7.41 -27.24
CA GLY A 843 31.44 6.67 -26.36
C GLY A 843 30.73 5.50 -27.04
N VAL A 844 30.50 5.58 -28.36
CA VAL A 844 29.94 4.45 -29.13
C VAL A 844 30.98 3.33 -29.25
N ILE A 845 32.26 3.67 -29.41
CA ILE A 845 33.35 2.70 -29.47
C ILE A 845 33.45 1.95 -28.13
N GLU A 846 33.54 2.69 -27.01
CA GLU A 846 33.60 2.12 -25.66
C GLU A 846 32.38 1.24 -25.36
N GLN A 847 31.19 1.66 -25.76
CA GLN A 847 29.98 0.87 -25.58
C GLN A 847 30.01 -0.45 -26.36
N ASN A 848 30.46 -0.46 -27.61
CA ASN A 848 30.63 -1.69 -28.39
C ASN A 848 31.68 -2.61 -27.76
N GLU A 849 32.81 -2.06 -27.27
CA GLU A 849 33.85 -2.83 -26.56
C GLU A 849 33.32 -3.48 -25.28
N MET A 850 32.49 -2.78 -24.50
CA MET A 850 31.83 -3.34 -23.31
C MET A 850 30.90 -4.50 -23.67
N PHE A 851 30.11 -4.37 -24.75
CA PHE A 851 29.25 -5.46 -25.21
C PHE A 851 30.06 -6.65 -25.71
N GLU A 852 31.15 -6.43 -26.46
CA GLU A 852 32.04 -7.50 -26.91
C GLU A 852 32.64 -8.27 -25.73
N PHE A 853 33.11 -7.56 -24.70
CA PHE A 853 33.60 -8.17 -23.47
C PHE A 853 32.51 -8.99 -22.75
N ALA A 854 31.33 -8.41 -22.54
CA ALA A 854 30.21 -9.07 -21.87
C ALA A 854 29.75 -10.34 -22.63
N LEU A 855 29.65 -10.25 -23.96
CA LEU A 855 29.29 -11.36 -24.83
C LEU A 855 30.36 -12.46 -24.85
N ALA A 856 31.64 -12.10 -24.85
CA ALA A 856 32.73 -13.07 -24.77
C ALA A 856 32.77 -13.80 -23.40
N ALA A 857 32.41 -13.11 -22.32
CA ALA A 857 32.37 -13.70 -20.97
C ALA A 857 31.10 -14.54 -20.71
N ALA A 858 30.01 -14.26 -21.41
CA ALA A 858 28.69 -14.86 -21.19
C ALA A 858 28.67 -16.40 -21.05
N PRO A 859 29.31 -17.19 -21.93
CA PRO A 859 29.31 -18.66 -21.80
C PRO A 859 29.98 -19.15 -20.52
N ASN A 860 31.07 -18.51 -20.11
CA ASN A 860 31.79 -18.86 -18.88
C ASN A 860 30.98 -18.49 -17.64
N VAL A 861 30.30 -17.34 -17.65
CA VAL A 861 29.42 -16.91 -16.55
C VAL A 861 28.24 -17.86 -16.40
N LEU A 862 27.58 -18.23 -17.51
CA LEU A 862 26.50 -19.22 -17.50
C LEU A 862 26.97 -20.55 -16.90
N TYR A 863 28.12 -21.05 -17.36
CA TYR A 863 28.69 -22.30 -16.83
C TYR A 863 29.02 -22.21 -15.34
N ALA A 864 29.58 -21.10 -14.88
CA ALA A 864 29.88 -20.86 -13.47
C ALA A 864 28.60 -20.81 -12.62
N ARG A 865 27.55 -20.11 -13.08
CA ARG A 865 26.24 -20.06 -12.41
C ARG A 865 25.58 -21.43 -12.35
N TYR A 866 25.65 -22.20 -13.43
CA TYR A 866 25.17 -23.58 -13.46
C TYR A 866 25.92 -24.46 -12.46
N LYS A 867 27.26 -24.33 -12.37
CA LYS A 867 28.05 -25.09 -11.39
C LYS A 867 27.71 -24.72 -9.95
N GLN A 868 27.43 -23.45 -9.67
CA GLN A 868 27.13 -22.96 -8.32
C GLN A 868 25.70 -23.27 -7.86
N TYR A 869 24.71 -23.09 -8.74
CA TYR A 869 23.29 -23.12 -8.38
C TYR A 869 22.47 -24.14 -9.17
N GLY A 870 23.14 -24.99 -9.96
CA GLY A 870 22.48 -25.94 -10.84
C GLY A 870 21.57 -25.26 -11.86
N GLN A 871 20.38 -25.81 -12.06
CA GLN A 871 19.44 -25.36 -13.08
C GLN A 871 18.80 -24.01 -12.74
N LEU A 872 18.66 -23.67 -11.46
CA LEU A 872 18.17 -22.35 -11.04
C LEU A 872 19.16 -21.23 -11.38
N GLY A 873 20.47 -21.53 -11.38
CA GLY A 873 21.50 -20.59 -11.84
C GLY A 873 21.35 -20.24 -13.32
N VAL A 874 20.96 -21.22 -14.15
CA VAL A 874 20.67 -20.99 -15.58
C VAL A 874 19.45 -20.10 -15.74
N LEU A 875 18.39 -20.33 -14.96
CA LEU A 875 17.16 -19.53 -15.03
C LEU A 875 17.41 -18.07 -14.67
N ALA A 876 18.12 -17.81 -13.56
CA ALA A 876 18.48 -16.45 -13.14
C ALA A 876 19.42 -15.77 -14.15
N TRP A 877 20.39 -16.50 -14.71
CA TRP A 877 21.26 -15.96 -15.74
C TRP A 877 20.50 -15.60 -17.02
N CYS A 878 19.46 -16.37 -17.40
CA CYS A 878 18.65 -16.07 -18.57
C CYS A 878 17.89 -14.73 -18.46
N SER A 879 17.51 -14.28 -17.25
CA SER A 879 16.95 -12.93 -17.09
C SER A 879 18.00 -11.83 -17.27
N GLU A 880 19.19 -12.00 -16.70
CA GLU A 880 20.32 -11.06 -16.88
C GLU A 880 20.73 -10.97 -18.37
N PHE A 881 20.79 -12.12 -19.05
CA PHE A 881 21.08 -12.17 -20.49
C PHE A 881 19.97 -11.53 -21.34
N GLY A 882 18.71 -11.59 -20.89
CA GLY A 882 17.59 -10.89 -21.52
C GLY A 882 17.78 -9.37 -21.55
N GLU A 883 18.25 -8.78 -20.44
CA GLU A 883 18.56 -7.35 -20.35
C GLU A 883 19.72 -6.96 -21.26
N LEU A 884 20.77 -7.80 -21.34
CA LEU A 884 21.87 -7.59 -22.27
C LEU A 884 21.38 -7.54 -23.73
N ILE A 885 20.47 -8.44 -24.12
CA ILE A 885 19.87 -8.47 -25.47
C ILE A 885 19.13 -7.18 -25.77
N ASP A 886 18.37 -6.64 -24.81
CA ASP A 886 17.57 -5.43 -25.00
C ASP A 886 18.46 -4.18 -25.15
N ASN A 887 19.51 -4.06 -24.35
CA ASN A 887 20.50 -3.00 -24.53
C ASN A 887 21.25 -3.10 -25.86
N LEU A 888 21.55 -4.33 -26.31
CA LEU A 888 22.19 -4.56 -27.61
C LEU A 888 21.26 -4.19 -28.79
N LYS A 889 19.94 -4.39 -28.62
CA LYS A 889 18.94 -3.98 -29.60
C LYS A 889 18.86 -2.49 -29.77
N ASP A 890 18.83 -1.76 -28.66
CA ASP A 890 18.80 -0.30 -28.68
C ASP A 890 20.04 0.27 -29.40
N LEU A 891 21.22 -0.30 -29.14
CA LEU A 891 22.45 0.06 -29.85
C LEU A 891 22.34 -0.18 -31.37
N GLY A 892 21.76 -1.32 -31.77
CA GLY A 892 21.57 -1.63 -33.19
C GLY A 892 20.52 -0.76 -33.87
N PHE A 893 19.40 -0.44 -33.20
CA PHE A 893 18.38 0.45 -33.74
C PHE A 893 18.88 1.90 -33.91
N GLN A 894 19.84 2.32 -33.10
CA GLN A 894 20.52 3.61 -33.26
C GLN A 894 21.52 3.63 -34.43
N GLY A 895 21.77 2.50 -35.09
CA GLY A 895 22.79 2.37 -36.14
C GLY A 895 24.23 2.42 -35.61
N ASN A 896 24.41 2.21 -34.30
CA ASN A 896 25.69 2.35 -33.59
C ASN A 896 26.38 1.02 -33.32
N MET A 897 25.81 -0.11 -33.76
CA MET A 897 26.39 -1.44 -33.57
C MET A 897 27.49 -1.73 -34.58
N PHE A 898 28.67 -2.16 -34.10
CA PHE A 898 29.78 -2.56 -34.95
C PHE A 898 29.59 -3.99 -35.47
N VAL A 899 30.17 -4.25 -36.65
CA VAL A 899 30.16 -5.58 -37.27
C VAL A 899 30.89 -6.59 -36.38
N THR A 900 31.92 -6.17 -35.67
CA THR A 900 32.66 -6.99 -34.68
C THR A 900 31.74 -7.41 -33.53
N THR A 901 30.97 -6.48 -32.98
CA THR A 901 30.03 -6.73 -31.89
C THR A 901 28.91 -7.67 -32.33
N ARG A 902 28.34 -7.46 -33.54
CA ARG A 902 27.36 -8.37 -34.15
C ARG A 902 27.93 -9.78 -34.33
N THR A 903 29.16 -9.89 -34.81
CA THR A 903 29.84 -11.18 -35.05
C THR A 903 30.12 -11.90 -33.73
N GLN A 904 30.60 -11.18 -32.72
CA GLN A 904 30.84 -11.73 -31.38
C GLN A 904 29.53 -12.20 -30.73
N ALA A 905 28.44 -11.45 -30.89
CA ALA A 905 27.14 -11.85 -30.37
C ALA A 905 26.62 -13.16 -31.01
N LEU A 906 26.74 -13.30 -32.34
CA LEU A 906 26.40 -14.55 -33.04
C LEU A 906 27.28 -15.72 -32.59
N LYS A 907 28.58 -15.49 -32.42
CA LYS A 907 29.52 -16.50 -31.90
C LYS A 907 29.15 -16.93 -30.49
N THR A 908 28.84 -15.99 -29.60
CA THR A 908 28.36 -16.28 -28.24
C THR A 908 27.09 -17.12 -28.25
N CYS A 909 26.12 -16.84 -29.14
CA CYS A 909 24.93 -17.68 -29.29
C CYS A 909 25.27 -19.14 -29.63
N GLU A 910 26.22 -19.37 -30.53
CA GLU A 910 26.69 -20.74 -30.86
C GLU A 910 27.40 -21.41 -29.68
N GLU A 911 28.23 -20.67 -28.95
CA GLU A 911 28.94 -21.20 -27.78
C GLU A 911 27.97 -21.58 -26.66
N LEU A 912 26.95 -20.77 -26.39
CA LEU A 912 25.92 -21.04 -25.39
C LEU A 912 25.16 -22.34 -25.69
N LEU A 913 24.82 -22.62 -26.95
CA LEU A 913 24.12 -23.86 -27.34
C LEU A 913 25.04 -25.09 -27.35
N LYS A 914 26.36 -24.90 -27.52
CA LYS A 914 27.36 -25.99 -27.44
C LYS A 914 27.69 -26.40 -26.01
N LEU A 915 27.32 -25.61 -25.00
CA LEU A 915 27.54 -25.94 -23.59
C LEU A 915 26.70 -27.16 -23.20
N LYS A 916 27.38 -28.25 -22.80
CA LYS A 916 26.75 -29.46 -22.27
C LYS A 916 26.33 -29.25 -20.81
N LEU A 917 25.22 -28.55 -20.60
CA LEU A 917 24.61 -28.37 -19.28
C LEU A 917 23.61 -29.52 -19.03
N ASP A 918 23.77 -30.29 -17.94
CA ASP A 918 22.81 -31.32 -17.53
C ASP A 918 21.59 -30.67 -16.85
N VAL A 919 20.75 -30.04 -17.67
CA VAL A 919 19.51 -29.36 -17.25
C VAL A 919 18.32 -30.30 -17.49
N LYS A 920 17.90 -30.99 -16.44
CA LYS A 920 16.75 -31.91 -16.43
C LYS A 920 15.41 -31.20 -16.63
N MET A 921 15.27 -29.96 -16.14
CA MET A 921 14.05 -29.16 -16.34
C MET A 921 14.02 -28.58 -17.75
N GLN A 922 13.23 -29.21 -18.63
CA GLN A 922 13.14 -28.81 -20.03
C GLN A 922 12.63 -27.38 -20.25
N ILE A 923 11.79 -26.86 -19.35
CA ILE A 923 11.33 -25.45 -19.43
C ILE A 923 12.49 -24.46 -19.37
N ILE A 924 13.57 -24.80 -18.65
CA ILE A 924 14.76 -23.95 -18.54
C ILE A 924 15.57 -24.02 -19.84
N VAL A 925 15.67 -25.21 -20.44
CA VAL A 925 16.31 -25.39 -21.76
C VAL A 925 15.56 -24.62 -22.84
N MET A 926 14.22 -24.67 -22.82
CA MET A 926 13.37 -23.89 -23.72
C MET A 926 13.54 -22.38 -23.50
N TYR A 927 13.59 -21.93 -22.24
CA TYR A 927 13.77 -20.51 -21.93
C TYR A 927 15.14 -20.00 -22.39
N LEU A 928 16.22 -20.72 -22.10
CA LEU A 928 17.56 -20.40 -22.60
C LEU A 928 17.58 -20.33 -24.14
N SER A 929 17.02 -21.35 -24.80
CA SER A 929 16.95 -21.40 -26.26
C SER A 929 16.13 -20.24 -26.84
N SER A 930 15.07 -19.82 -26.14
CA SER A 930 14.24 -18.67 -26.55
C SER A 930 15.00 -17.35 -26.49
N GLN A 931 15.85 -17.14 -25.47
CA GLN A 931 16.69 -15.94 -25.38
C GLN A 931 17.75 -15.93 -26.49
N VAL A 932 18.39 -17.07 -26.76
CA VAL A 932 19.35 -17.21 -27.87
C VAL A 932 18.68 -16.99 -29.22
N ALA A 933 17.48 -17.53 -29.43
CA ALA A 933 16.71 -17.32 -30.66
C ALA A 933 16.28 -15.86 -30.84
N ARG A 934 15.86 -15.19 -29.75
CA ARG A 934 15.50 -13.76 -29.74
C ARG A 934 16.68 -12.89 -30.17
N LEU A 935 17.89 -13.20 -29.69
CA LEU A 935 19.10 -12.49 -30.09
C LEU A 935 19.49 -12.79 -31.55
N ARG A 936 19.53 -14.06 -31.96
CA ARG A 936 19.86 -14.45 -33.34
C ARG A 936 18.93 -13.83 -34.38
N ARG A 937 17.61 -13.81 -34.14
CA ARG A 937 16.64 -13.17 -35.06
C ARG A 937 16.86 -11.67 -35.20
N PHE A 938 17.31 -11.00 -34.14
CA PHE A 938 17.65 -9.60 -34.20
C PHE A 938 18.94 -9.36 -34.99
N LEU A 939 19.95 -10.20 -34.76
CA LEU A 939 21.25 -10.07 -35.42
C LEU A 939 21.23 -10.54 -36.87
N ASP A 940 20.41 -11.51 -37.24
CA ASP A 940 20.38 -12.13 -38.57
C ASP A 940 18.99 -12.71 -38.83
N GLY A 941 18.05 -11.83 -39.16
CA GLY A 941 16.62 -12.17 -39.32
C GLY A 941 16.32 -13.11 -40.49
N ASP A 942 17.17 -13.14 -41.50
CA ASP A 942 16.98 -13.94 -42.71
C ASP A 942 17.47 -15.39 -42.54
N ARG A 943 18.38 -15.63 -41.59
CA ARG A 943 18.97 -16.95 -41.37
C ARG A 943 18.08 -17.81 -40.48
N VAL A 944 17.71 -18.99 -40.98
CA VAL A 944 17.05 -20.04 -40.19
C VAL A 944 18.10 -20.84 -39.44
N TRP A 945 17.83 -21.15 -38.18
CA TRP A 945 18.74 -21.86 -37.27
C TRP A 945 18.05 -23.13 -36.76
N ASP A 946 18.68 -24.28 -37.00
CA ASP A 946 18.14 -25.61 -36.66
C ASP A 946 18.98 -26.32 -35.58
N ASP A 947 19.93 -25.64 -34.96
CA ASP A 947 20.88 -26.15 -33.96
C ASP A 947 20.36 -26.04 -32.51
N TYR A 948 19.08 -25.74 -32.32
CA TYR A 948 18.49 -25.69 -30.99
C TYR A 948 18.31 -27.09 -30.39
N PRO A 949 18.53 -27.26 -29.08
CA PRO A 949 18.29 -28.54 -28.42
C PRO A 949 16.80 -28.91 -28.52
N ILE A 950 16.53 -30.09 -29.07
CA ILE A 950 15.16 -30.61 -29.19
C ILE A 950 14.69 -31.03 -27.78
N PRO A 951 13.61 -30.44 -27.25
CA PRO A 951 13.08 -30.85 -25.95
C PRO A 951 12.64 -32.31 -26.02
N THR A 952 12.97 -33.10 -24.99
CA THR A 952 12.58 -34.51 -24.92
C THR A 952 11.09 -34.69 -24.60
N PHE A 953 10.38 -33.61 -24.28
CA PHE A 953 8.95 -33.60 -24.06
C PHE A 953 8.23 -33.65 -25.41
N PRO A 954 7.33 -34.62 -25.62
CA PRO A 954 6.55 -34.70 -26.85
C PRO A 954 5.66 -33.46 -26.96
N LEU A 955 6.05 -32.51 -27.81
CA LEU A 955 5.28 -31.31 -28.09
C LEU A 955 4.13 -31.59 -29.06
N GLU A 956 4.20 -32.68 -29.83
CA GLU A 956 3.13 -33.09 -30.74
C GLU A 956 2.22 -34.13 -30.07
N PRO A 957 0.93 -33.86 -29.89
CA PRO A 957 -0.03 -34.84 -29.37
C PRO A 957 -0.10 -36.14 -30.21
N GLN A 958 0.36 -36.09 -31.46
CA GLN A 958 0.32 -37.22 -32.39
C GLN A 958 1.43 -38.25 -32.15
N SER A 959 2.55 -37.88 -31.51
CA SER A 959 3.63 -38.83 -31.22
C SER A 959 3.30 -39.84 -30.12
N TYR A 960 2.11 -39.75 -29.51
CA TYR A 960 1.55 -40.72 -28.56
C TYR A 960 0.71 -41.84 -29.21
N ARG A 961 0.63 -41.89 -30.56
CA ARG A 961 -0.20 -42.89 -31.28
C ARG A 961 0.54 -44.15 -31.76
N GLU A 962 1.79 -44.37 -31.36
CA GLU A 962 2.51 -45.64 -31.62
C GLU A 962 2.47 -46.62 -30.44
#